data_AF-Q8TSZ0-F1
#
_entry.id   AF-Q8TSZ0-F1
#
_cell.length_a   1.000
_cell.length_b   1.000
_cell.length_c   1.000
_cell.angle_alpha   90.00
_cell.angle_beta   90.00
_cell.angle_gamma   90.00
#
_symmetry.space_group_name_H-M   'P 1'
#
loop_
_entity.id
_entity.type
_entity.pdbx_description
1 polymer ?
#
loop_
_entity_poly.entity_id
_entity_poly.type
_entity_poly.pdbx_seq_one_letter_code
_entity_poly.pdbx_strand_id
1 'polypeptide(L)'
;MASENWFGEHLQYIEADGQYELGKSNPGNHVIGEEELVYSTRPFPNKYKVVSELGLDANTTPSELGGMVYYKLPWFGKPYVTVENDATQLANIVIDQDGSDKKILKAGDVWDLGKNYSLTVNQVDVEGNKVWFSLSKDGEELESGIINSDGTVESQTFTAKADFGDGSDQLYFITYVDSVFVSATDSFAVFKYTWLIDKDDILIIKEGDEYQGFEVKEASEDELVLKNTDSITLNLDKDVKNYFTDSWYFMTSDEGKGSTSPNGYVICPVKELSKPGTYTLRGMPFDTNTTSSDEFCWDSSTFGGLYYSINKHKDLVASENWFGEHLQYIETDGQYELGKSNPGNHVIGEDELVYSTRPFPNKYKVVSELGLDANTTPSELGGMVYYKLPWFGKPYVTVENDATQLASIVIDQSGSDKKILKAGDVWDFGKGYSLSVNQVDVEGNKVWFSLSKDGEELESGIINADGTVESQTFTAKADCGDRNDQLYFITYVDSVFVSATDSFAVFKYTWLIDKDNILIIENGDEYQGFEVKEASKDELVLKNTDSITLNLDKDVKNYFTDSWYFTTSDEGKGSTSPNGYVIHPATDMVIEAEDASVSAENSTENLNMTSDSKGSDVSSDYRAASSDIADEDNSSHPEEAAEETSKLPGFGIISGVLGVIICVALRKKS
;
A
#
# COMPACT_ATOMS: atom_id res chain seq x y z
N MET A 1 17.67 9.90 24.23
CA MET A 1 17.43 8.92 25.31
C MET A 1 15.98 8.50 25.19
N ALA A 2 15.73 7.45 24.40
CA ALA A 2 14.42 6.82 24.33
C ALA A 2 14.11 6.21 25.70
N SER A 3 12.87 6.34 26.16
CA SER A 3 12.37 5.75 27.40
C SER A 3 12.59 4.24 27.42
N GLU A 4 13.05 3.68 28.54
CA GLU A 4 13.40 2.27 28.73
C GLU A 4 12.26 1.26 28.44
N ASN A 5 11.01 1.71 28.26
CA ASN A 5 9.84 0.86 28.01
C ASN A 5 9.17 1.20 26.67
N TRP A 6 9.62 0.57 25.60
CA TRP A 6 8.95 0.59 24.29
C TRP A 6 8.89 -0.83 23.72
N PHE A 7 8.00 -1.03 22.75
CA PHE A 7 7.71 -2.29 22.11
C PHE A 7 7.67 -2.10 20.60
N GLY A 8 7.95 -3.15 19.83
CA GLY A 8 7.89 -3.12 18.37
C GLY A 8 9.26 -2.88 17.73
N GLU A 9 9.29 -2.20 16.58
CA GLU A 9 10.52 -1.87 15.85
C GLU A 9 10.72 -0.35 15.74
N HIS A 10 11.97 0.07 15.75
CA HIS A 10 12.40 1.45 15.55
C HIS A 10 13.49 1.51 14.49
N LEU A 11 13.42 2.51 13.63
CA LEU A 11 14.50 2.91 12.74
C LEU A 11 14.94 4.32 13.13
N GLN A 12 16.21 4.49 13.47
CA GLN A 12 16.74 5.72 14.00
C GLN A 12 18.05 6.10 13.31
N TYR A 13 18.20 7.38 12.99
CA TYR A 13 19.49 7.95 12.64
C TYR A 13 20.19 8.47 13.91
N ILE A 14 21.47 8.13 14.09
CA ILE A 14 22.34 8.54 15.19
C ILE A 14 23.69 8.97 14.61
N GLU A 15 23.99 10.27 14.65
CA GLU A 15 25.32 10.77 14.31
C GLU A 15 26.37 10.19 15.25
N ALA A 16 27.39 9.53 14.68
CA ALA A 16 28.40 8.81 15.45
C ALA A 16 29.79 9.45 15.34
N ASP A 17 30.14 10.04 14.20
CA ASP A 17 31.53 10.44 13.90
C ASP A 17 31.75 11.95 13.67
N GLY A 18 30.69 12.73 13.49
CA GLY A 18 30.73 14.18 13.28
C GLY A 18 31.12 14.59 11.86
N GLN A 19 31.22 13.67 10.90
CA GLN A 19 31.61 13.94 9.51
C GLN A 19 30.41 14.14 8.60
N TYR A 20 29.31 13.42 8.82
CA TYR A 20 28.16 13.36 7.92
C TYR A 20 26.83 13.65 8.63
N GLU A 21 26.82 14.70 9.47
CA GLU A 21 25.60 15.10 10.18
C GLU A 21 24.44 15.38 9.20
N LEU A 22 23.41 14.52 9.21
CA LEU A 22 22.13 14.76 8.57
C LEU A 22 21.31 15.75 9.38
N GLY A 23 20.72 16.72 8.69
CA GLY A 23 19.74 17.63 9.26
C GLY A 23 20.15 19.09 9.17
N LYS A 24 19.63 19.91 10.10
CA LYS A 24 19.65 21.38 9.98
C LYS A 24 21.06 21.98 9.97
N SER A 25 22.03 21.34 10.65
CA SER A 25 23.42 21.81 10.71
C SER A 25 24.11 21.74 9.34
N ASN A 26 23.76 20.74 8.52
CA ASN A 26 24.29 20.54 7.19
C ASN A 26 23.18 20.06 6.22
N PRO A 27 22.26 20.96 5.80
CA PRO A 27 21.05 20.55 5.09
C PRO A 27 21.29 19.91 3.71
N GLY A 28 22.48 20.10 3.12
CA GLY A 28 22.86 19.48 1.85
C GLY A 28 23.57 18.13 1.98
N ASN A 29 23.86 17.69 3.22
CA ASN A 29 24.43 16.36 3.41
C ASN A 29 23.40 15.30 3.05
N HIS A 30 23.81 14.34 2.24
CA HIS A 30 22.99 13.24 1.75
C HIS A 30 23.73 11.90 1.92
N VAL A 31 24.61 11.82 2.93
CA VAL A 31 25.33 10.61 3.31
C VAL A 31 24.94 10.26 4.73
N ILE A 32 24.53 9.02 4.96
CA ILE A 32 24.44 8.41 6.28
C ILE A 32 25.73 7.62 6.47
N GLY A 33 26.50 7.90 7.52
CA GLY A 33 27.74 7.20 7.82
C GLY A 33 27.52 5.72 8.17
N GLU A 34 28.61 4.96 8.18
CA GLU A 34 28.62 3.61 8.74
C GLU A 34 28.17 3.64 10.21
N GLU A 35 27.36 2.67 10.61
CA GLU A 35 26.76 2.57 11.95
C GLU A 35 25.82 3.71 12.38
N GLU A 36 25.44 4.64 11.50
CA GLU A 36 24.58 5.78 11.84
C GLU A 36 23.08 5.53 11.61
N LEU A 37 22.72 4.51 10.84
CA LEU A 37 21.35 4.02 10.72
C LEU A 37 21.18 2.79 11.63
N VAL A 38 20.37 2.95 12.67
CA VAL A 38 20.15 1.95 13.71
C VAL A 38 18.74 1.40 13.60
N TYR A 39 18.62 0.09 13.41
CA TYR A 39 17.37 -0.63 13.51
C TYR A 39 17.34 -1.37 14.86
N SER A 40 16.28 -1.18 15.64
CA SER A 40 16.11 -1.86 16.93
C SER A 40 14.74 -2.51 16.97
N THR A 41 14.62 -3.67 17.63
CA THR A 41 13.32 -4.32 17.81
C THR A 41 13.23 -5.05 19.15
N ARG A 42 12.03 -5.01 19.74
CA ARG A 42 11.71 -5.59 21.05
C ARG A 42 10.39 -6.39 20.98
N PRO A 43 10.33 -7.55 21.66
CA PRO A 43 9.13 -8.37 21.68
C PRO A 43 8.02 -7.70 22.49
N PHE A 44 6.77 -7.98 22.12
CA PHE A 44 5.60 -7.46 22.82
C PHE A 44 4.54 -8.53 23.06
N PRO A 45 3.88 -8.51 24.23
CA PRO A 45 2.95 -9.55 24.61
C PRO A 45 1.65 -9.47 23.81
N ASN A 46 1.16 -10.63 23.38
CA ASN A 46 -0.12 -10.82 22.70
C ASN A 46 -0.88 -11.91 23.44
N LYS A 47 -2.13 -11.65 23.81
CA LYS A 47 -2.97 -12.68 24.43
C LYS A 47 -3.35 -13.74 23.40
N TYR A 48 -3.33 -15.00 23.82
CA TYR A 48 -3.96 -16.06 23.02
C TYR A 48 -5.45 -15.78 22.85
N LYS A 49 -6.00 -16.04 21.67
CA LYS A 49 -7.42 -15.81 21.38
C LYS A 49 -8.34 -16.60 22.31
N VAL A 50 -7.99 -17.85 22.63
CA VAL A 50 -8.76 -18.66 23.61
C VAL A 50 -8.81 -17.99 24.99
N VAL A 51 -7.78 -17.24 25.38
CA VAL A 51 -7.74 -16.49 26.65
C VAL A 51 -8.57 -15.22 26.56
N SER A 52 -8.38 -14.41 25.51
CA SER A 52 -9.08 -13.13 25.38
C SER A 52 -10.58 -13.30 25.13
N GLU A 53 -10.97 -14.18 24.21
CA GLU A 53 -12.36 -14.33 23.77
C GLU A 53 -13.22 -15.06 24.82
N LEU A 54 -12.62 -15.95 25.62
CA LEU A 54 -13.32 -16.62 26.73
C LEU A 54 -13.18 -15.88 28.07
N GLY A 55 -12.50 -14.72 28.10
CA GLY A 55 -12.33 -13.92 29.31
C GLY A 55 -11.56 -14.63 30.43
N LEU A 56 -10.58 -15.45 30.09
CA LEU A 56 -9.82 -16.24 31.06
C LEU A 56 -8.84 -15.37 31.86
N ASP A 57 -8.64 -15.74 33.12
CA ASP A 57 -7.60 -15.20 33.98
C ASP A 57 -6.52 -16.26 34.27
N ALA A 58 -5.52 -15.89 35.08
CA ALA A 58 -4.40 -16.78 35.41
C ALA A 58 -4.81 -18.10 36.11
N ASN A 59 -5.98 -18.15 36.76
CA ASN A 59 -6.49 -19.36 37.43
C ASN A 59 -7.37 -20.22 36.53
N THR A 60 -7.93 -19.66 35.45
CA THR A 60 -8.82 -20.37 34.52
C THR A 60 -8.17 -20.68 33.18
N THR A 61 -6.99 -20.12 32.91
CA THR A 61 -6.20 -20.42 31.72
C THR A 61 -5.58 -21.83 31.85
N PRO A 62 -5.74 -22.72 30.85
CA PRO A 62 -5.14 -24.05 30.91
C PRO A 62 -3.62 -23.96 31.06
N SER A 63 -3.06 -24.79 31.94
CA SER A 63 -1.63 -24.73 32.30
C SER A 63 -0.70 -25.09 31.14
N GLU A 64 -1.21 -25.86 30.19
CA GLU A 64 -0.54 -26.33 28.98
C GLU A 64 -0.14 -25.18 28.06
N LEU A 65 -0.82 -24.03 28.14
CA LEU A 65 -0.47 -22.84 27.35
C LEU A 65 0.82 -22.17 27.82
N GLY A 66 1.34 -22.52 29.01
CA GLY A 66 2.53 -21.90 29.60
C GLY A 66 2.33 -20.44 30.05
N GLY A 67 1.14 -19.87 29.82
CA GLY A 67 0.80 -18.49 30.16
C GLY A 67 -0.43 -18.00 29.41
N MET A 68 -0.80 -16.74 29.67
CA MET A 68 -1.92 -16.08 28.98
C MET A 68 -1.53 -15.43 27.65
N VAL A 69 -0.23 -15.25 27.43
CA VAL A 69 0.32 -14.49 26.30
C VAL A 69 1.42 -15.28 25.61
N TYR A 70 1.59 -15.00 24.32
CA TYR A 70 2.81 -15.25 23.57
C TYR A 70 3.39 -13.91 23.14
N TYR A 71 4.65 -13.87 22.74
CA TYR A 71 5.33 -12.63 22.39
C TYR A 71 5.53 -12.55 20.88
N LYS A 72 5.09 -11.44 20.27
CA LYS A 72 5.38 -11.13 18.88
C LYS A 72 6.58 -10.20 18.81
N LEU A 73 7.41 -10.37 17.79
CA LEU A 73 8.51 -9.47 17.48
C LEU A 73 8.45 -9.10 15.99
N PRO A 74 8.43 -7.81 15.64
CA PRO A 74 8.55 -7.38 14.25
C PRO A 74 10.02 -7.44 13.80
N TRP A 75 10.25 -8.07 12.66
CA TRP A 75 11.55 -8.17 12.01
C TRP A 75 11.43 -7.58 10.60
N PHE A 76 11.93 -6.36 10.41
CA PHE A 76 11.81 -5.57 9.18
C PHE A 76 10.35 -5.45 8.67
N GLY A 77 9.44 -5.14 9.60
CA GLY A 77 8.01 -5.00 9.33
C GLY A 77 7.27 -6.30 9.02
N LYS A 78 7.85 -7.47 9.31
CA LYS A 78 7.15 -8.76 9.30
C LYS A 78 7.02 -9.30 10.73
N PRO A 79 5.83 -9.72 11.19
CA PRO A 79 5.66 -10.25 12.53
C PRO A 79 6.18 -11.69 12.62
N TYR A 80 6.91 -11.97 13.69
CA TYR A 80 7.33 -13.30 14.15
C TYR A 80 6.85 -13.53 15.58
N VAL A 81 6.90 -14.78 16.04
CA VAL A 81 6.74 -15.14 17.45
C VAL A 81 8.10 -15.45 18.03
N THR A 82 8.40 -14.94 19.21
CA THR A 82 9.61 -15.34 19.92
C THR A 82 9.43 -16.72 20.53
N VAL A 83 10.44 -17.57 20.38
CA VAL A 83 10.50 -18.88 21.03
C VAL A 83 11.14 -18.67 22.40
N GLU A 84 10.59 -19.30 23.45
CA GLU A 84 11.04 -19.13 24.85
C GLU A 84 10.99 -17.70 25.41
N ASN A 85 10.26 -16.78 24.76
CA ASN A 85 10.31 -15.33 25.02
C ASN A 85 11.69 -14.70 24.74
N ASP A 86 12.50 -15.33 23.88
CA ASP A 86 13.81 -14.87 23.48
C ASP A 86 13.75 -14.21 22.09
N ALA A 87 14.03 -12.91 22.03
CA ALA A 87 14.06 -12.14 20.78
C ALA A 87 15.07 -12.68 19.76
N THR A 88 16.09 -13.45 20.18
CA THR A 88 17.08 -14.06 19.28
C THR A 88 16.56 -15.31 18.55
N GLN A 89 15.38 -15.81 18.90
CA GLN A 89 14.80 -17.03 18.33
C GLN A 89 13.39 -16.78 17.81
N LEU A 90 13.23 -16.76 16.49
CA LEU A 90 11.99 -16.32 15.85
C LEU A 90 11.34 -17.44 15.03
N ALA A 91 10.07 -17.69 15.28
CA ALA A 91 9.22 -18.60 14.52
C ALA A 91 8.21 -17.83 13.67
N ASN A 92 7.90 -18.36 12.47
CA ASN A 92 6.82 -17.82 11.66
C ASN A 92 5.45 -18.22 12.24
N ILE A 93 4.52 -17.28 12.30
CA ILE A 93 3.10 -17.58 12.51
C ILE A 93 2.55 -18.25 11.25
N VAL A 94 1.97 -19.43 11.40
CA VAL A 94 1.31 -20.17 10.31
C VAL A 94 -0.18 -19.83 10.26
N ILE A 95 -0.83 -19.84 11.42
CA ILE A 95 -2.22 -19.37 11.58
C ILE A 95 -2.40 -18.68 12.94
N ASP A 96 -3.14 -17.58 12.94
CA ASP A 96 -3.62 -16.85 14.13
C ASP A 96 -5.09 -16.50 13.83
N GLN A 97 -6.00 -17.42 14.16
CA GLN A 97 -7.41 -17.34 13.78
C GLN A 97 -8.08 -16.12 14.44
N ASP A 98 -8.93 -15.39 13.70
CA ASP A 98 -9.68 -14.29 14.31
C ASP A 98 -10.62 -14.76 15.43
N GLY A 99 -10.92 -13.88 16.39
CA GLY A 99 -11.79 -14.22 17.52
C GLY A 99 -13.23 -14.52 17.10
N SER A 100 -13.71 -13.92 16.03
CA SER A 100 -15.06 -14.13 15.49
C SER A 100 -15.15 -15.32 14.53
N ASP A 101 -14.00 -15.78 14.02
CA ASP A 101 -13.92 -16.86 13.04
C ASP A 101 -14.24 -18.23 13.65
N LYS A 102 -14.78 -19.11 12.81
CA LYS A 102 -15.03 -20.51 13.16
C LYS A 102 -14.75 -21.41 11.97
N LYS A 103 -14.17 -22.58 12.22
CA LYS A 103 -14.01 -23.64 11.23
C LYS A 103 -14.95 -24.80 11.55
N ILE A 104 -15.73 -25.22 10.58
CA ILE A 104 -16.62 -26.39 10.71
C ILE A 104 -16.02 -27.53 9.87
N LEU A 105 -15.79 -28.69 10.49
CA LEU A 105 -15.21 -29.87 9.84
C LEU A 105 -16.02 -31.13 10.16
N LYS A 106 -16.33 -31.92 9.13
CA LYS A 106 -16.92 -33.25 9.24
C LYS A 106 -15.85 -34.32 9.40
N ALA A 107 -16.25 -35.53 9.80
CA ALA A 107 -15.35 -36.67 9.78
C ALA A 107 -14.83 -36.94 8.35
N GLY A 108 -13.51 -37.02 8.22
CA GLY A 108 -12.78 -37.13 6.97
C GLY A 108 -12.36 -35.79 6.35
N ASP A 109 -12.86 -34.65 6.85
CA ASP A 109 -12.44 -33.34 6.34
C ASP A 109 -11.02 -33.00 6.80
N VAL A 110 -10.28 -32.34 5.90
CA VAL A 110 -8.94 -31.83 6.14
C VAL A 110 -8.98 -30.31 6.08
N TRP A 111 -8.47 -29.66 7.12
CA TRP A 111 -8.21 -28.23 7.15
C TRP A 111 -6.74 -27.98 6.87
N ASP A 112 -6.45 -27.40 5.70
CA ASP A 112 -5.13 -26.82 5.42
C ASP A 112 -4.91 -25.57 6.29
N LEU A 113 -3.90 -25.64 7.17
CA LEU A 113 -3.52 -24.56 8.06
C LEU A 113 -2.44 -23.66 7.43
N GLY A 114 -1.84 -24.07 6.31
CA GLY A 114 -0.70 -23.42 5.67
C GLY A 114 0.64 -24.06 6.04
N LYS A 115 1.67 -23.76 5.24
CA LYS A 115 3.03 -24.33 5.37
C LYS A 115 3.04 -25.86 5.54
N ASN A 116 2.18 -26.56 4.80
CA ASN A 116 1.98 -28.02 4.84
C ASN A 116 1.48 -28.57 6.18
N TYR A 117 1.07 -27.73 7.12
CA TYR A 117 0.34 -28.16 8.30
C TYR A 117 -1.13 -28.39 7.95
N SER A 118 -1.71 -29.43 8.53
CA SER A 118 -3.13 -29.71 8.36
C SER A 118 -3.74 -30.33 9.60
N LEU A 119 -5.04 -30.09 9.80
CA LEU A 119 -5.84 -30.75 10.82
C LEU A 119 -6.90 -31.62 10.16
N THR A 120 -6.88 -32.92 10.47
CA THR A 120 -7.84 -33.89 9.93
C THR A 120 -8.78 -34.36 11.02
N VAL A 121 -10.10 -34.20 10.82
CA VAL A 121 -11.08 -34.79 11.73
C VAL A 121 -11.24 -36.26 11.39
N ASN A 122 -10.71 -37.13 12.25
CA ASN A 122 -10.75 -38.57 12.03
C ASN A 122 -12.15 -39.13 12.29
N GLN A 123 -12.78 -38.71 13.39
CA GLN A 123 -14.09 -39.22 13.78
C GLN A 123 -14.81 -38.26 14.72
N VAL A 124 -16.14 -38.26 14.65
CA VAL A 124 -17.03 -37.65 15.64
C VAL A 124 -17.76 -38.76 16.39
N ASP A 125 -17.81 -38.64 17.72
CA ASP A 125 -18.46 -39.63 18.57
C ASP A 125 -19.97 -39.68 18.34
N VAL A 126 -20.57 -40.86 18.56
CA VAL A 126 -22.00 -41.10 18.33
C VAL A 126 -22.91 -40.36 19.30
N GLU A 127 -22.44 -40.02 20.50
CA GLU A 127 -23.19 -39.22 21.47
C GLU A 127 -23.14 -37.72 21.12
N GLY A 128 -22.20 -37.32 20.26
CA GLY A 128 -22.09 -35.96 19.72
C GLY A 128 -21.43 -34.95 20.66
N ASN A 129 -20.64 -35.40 21.62
CA ASN A 129 -19.90 -34.55 22.56
C ASN A 129 -18.37 -34.67 22.42
N LYS A 130 -17.87 -35.55 21.55
CA LYS A 130 -16.42 -35.76 21.37
C LYS A 130 -16.02 -35.77 19.90
N VAL A 131 -14.82 -35.26 19.65
CA VAL A 131 -14.18 -35.31 18.34
C VAL A 131 -12.77 -35.85 18.47
N TRP A 132 -12.39 -36.74 17.56
CA TRP A 132 -11.01 -37.20 17.38
C TRP A 132 -10.45 -36.56 16.11
N PHE A 133 -9.30 -35.91 16.22
CA PHE A 133 -8.58 -35.32 15.09
C PHE A 133 -7.07 -35.50 15.25
N SER A 134 -6.35 -35.33 14.14
CA SER A 134 -4.89 -35.36 14.06
C SER A 134 -4.36 -34.06 13.46
N LEU A 135 -3.30 -33.53 14.06
CA LEU A 135 -2.45 -32.49 13.48
C LEU A 135 -1.31 -33.17 12.72
N SER A 136 -1.09 -32.77 11.48
CA SER A 136 -0.05 -33.33 10.61
C SER A 136 0.79 -32.23 9.96
N LYS A 137 2.04 -32.55 9.63
CA LYS A 137 2.89 -31.75 8.74
C LYS A 137 3.48 -32.64 7.66
N ASP A 138 3.45 -32.17 6.42
CA ASP A 138 3.95 -32.93 5.25
C ASP A 138 3.32 -34.34 5.12
N GLY A 139 2.07 -34.47 5.60
CA GLY A 139 1.32 -35.74 5.62
C GLY A 139 1.68 -36.69 6.77
N GLU A 140 2.66 -36.37 7.62
CA GLU A 140 2.99 -37.15 8.81
C GLU A 140 2.23 -36.63 10.03
N GLU A 141 1.64 -37.53 10.83
CA GLU A 141 0.97 -37.17 12.09
C GLU A 141 2.00 -36.71 13.12
N LEU A 142 1.84 -35.47 13.59
CA LEU A 142 2.63 -34.92 14.69
C LEU A 142 2.00 -35.30 16.04
N GLU A 143 0.69 -35.08 16.17
CA GLU A 143 -0.06 -35.35 17.38
C GLU A 143 -1.55 -35.57 17.08
N SER A 144 -2.25 -36.33 17.92
CA SER A 144 -3.68 -36.55 17.80
C SER A 144 -4.36 -36.54 19.16
N GLY A 145 -5.63 -36.11 19.18
CA GLY A 145 -6.36 -35.87 20.43
C GLY A 145 -7.84 -36.19 20.32
N ILE A 146 -8.42 -36.66 21.43
CA ILE A 146 -9.87 -36.81 21.60
C ILE A 146 -10.33 -35.71 22.55
N ILE A 147 -11.11 -34.76 22.04
CA ILE A 147 -11.57 -33.59 22.78
C ILE A 147 -13.04 -33.70 23.09
N ASN A 148 -13.43 -33.32 24.31
CA ASN A 148 -14.82 -33.31 24.77
C ASN A 148 -15.36 -31.87 24.76
N SER A 149 -16.38 -31.62 23.94
CA SER A 149 -17.00 -30.29 23.80
C SER A 149 -17.91 -29.90 24.97
N ASP A 150 -18.23 -30.81 25.89
CA ASP A 150 -19.18 -30.54 26.98
C ASP A 150 -18.49 -30.30 28.34
N GLY A 151 -17.16 -30.12 28.32
CA GLY A 151 -16.33 -30.03 29.52
C GLY A 151 -15.93 -28.61 29.93
N THR A 152 -14.80 -28.52 30.65
CA THR A 152 -14.13 -27.25 30.97
C THR A 152 -13.36 -26.73 29.75
N VAL A 153 -12.97 -25.46 29.78
CA VAL A 153 -12.10 -24.85 28.76
C VAL A 153 -10.82 -25.67 28.55
N GLU A 154 -10.21 -26.17 29.63
CA GLU A 154 -9.06 -27.07 29.59
C GLU A 154 -9.35 -28.34 28.77
N SER A 155 -10.47 -29.03 29.03
CA SER A 155 -10.83 -30.25 28.30
C SER A 155 -11.31 -30.03 26.87
N GLN A 156 -11.66 -28.79 26.51
CA GLN A 156 -12.06 -28.36 25.17
C GLN A 156 -10.87 -27.81 24.35
N THR A 157 -9.75 -27.53 25.01
CA THR A 157 -8.54 -26.98 24.37
C THR A 157 -7.57 -28.11 24.09
N PHE A 158 -7.07 -28.17 22.86
CA PHE A 158 -5.98 -29.04 22.49
C PHE A 158 -4.73 -28.21 22.25
N THR A 159 -3.60 -28.70 22.75
CA THR A 159 -2.29 -28.07 22.58
C THR A 159 -1.29 -29.10 22.09
N ALA A 160 -0.35 -28.71 21.24
CA ALA A 160 0.78 -29.55 20.87
C ALA A 160 2.10 -28.87 21.26
N LYS A 161 3.03 -29.68 21.77
CA LYS A 161 4.34 -29.23 22.24
C LYS A 161 5.47 -30.10 21.68
N ALA A 162 6.64 -29.52 21.51
CA ALA A 162 7.81 -30.22 20.99
C ALA A 162 9.12 -29.56 21.45
N ASP A 163 10.23 -30.26 21.29
CA ASP A 163 11.57 -29.71 21.48
C ASP A 163 12.02 -29.03 20.18
N PHE A 164 12.25 -27.71 20.22
CA PHE A 164 12.76 -26.90 19.09
C PHE A 164 13.38 -25.59 19.61
N GLY A 165 14.15 -24.91 18.77
CA GLY A 165 15.02 -23.83 19.24
C GLY A 165 16.15 -24.41 20.10
N ASP A 166 16.42 -23.78 21.23
CA ASP A 166 17.40 -24.25 22.21
C ASP A 166 16.79 -24.88 23.49
N GLY A 167 15.47 -25.00 23.59
CA GLY A 167 14.85 -25.73 24.70
C GLY A 167 13.76 -26.72 24.33
N SER A 168 12.92 -27.02 25.33
CA SER A 168 12.16 -28.28 25.40
C SER A 168 10.72 -28.06 25.82
N ASP A 169 9.82 -28.93 25.36
CA ASP A 169 8.37 -28.87 25.64
C ASP A 169 7.75 -27.50 25.27
N GLN A 170 8.18 -26.93 24.15
CA GLN A 170 7.73 -25.63 23.66
C GLN A 170 6.38 -25.74 22.95
N LEU A 171 5.47 -24.81 23.25
CA LEU A 171 4.12 -24.76 22.66
C LEU A 171 4.19 -24.25 21.22
N TYR A 172 3.66 -25.02 20.27
CA TYR A 172 3.61 -24.60 18.87
C TYR A 172 2.21 -24.61 18.27
N PHE A 173 1.22 -25.27 18.89
CA PHE A 173 -0.14 -25.35 18.38
C PHE A 173 -1.19 -25.26 19.50
N ILE A 174 -2.28 -24.54 19.25
CA ILE A 174 -3.47 -24.47 20.09
C ILE A 174 -4.70 -24.55 19.18
N THR A 175 -5.74 -25.28 19.59
CA THR A 175 -7.09 -25.15 19.01
C THR A 175 -8.15 -25.41 20.06
N TYR A 176 -9.29 -24.72 19.96
CA TYR A 176 -10.42 -24.87 20.87
C TYR A 176 -11.61 -25.50 20.15
N VAL A 177 -12.14 -26.60 20.69
CA VAL A 177 -13.35 -27.26 20.18
C VAL A 177 -14.56 -26.66 20.90
N ASP A 178 -15.22 -25.75 20.20
CA ASP A 178 -16.37 -24.99 20.69
C ASP A 178 -17.63 -25.86 20.82
N SER A 179 -17.87 -26.71 19.82
CA SER A 179 -19.02 -27.61 19.82
C SER A 179 -18.81 -28.81 18.91
N VAL A 180 -19.43 -29.92 19.27
CA VAL A 180 -19.58 -31.10 18.42
C VAL A 180 -21.07 -31.30 18.16
N PHE A 181 -21.41 -31.65 16.94
CA PHE A 181 -22.78 -31.85 16.51
C PHE A 181 -22.93 -33.18 15.79
N VAL A 182 -24.00 -33.91 16.11
CA VAL A 182 -24.39 -35.15 15.45
C VAL A 182 -25.88 -35.08 15.10
N SER A 183 -26.19 -35.44 13.87
CA SER A 183 -27.54 -35.63 13.37
C SER A 183 -27.66 -36.94 12.61
N ALA A 184 -28.86 -37.24 12.11
CA ALA A 184 -29.11 -38.46 11.33
C ALA A 184 -28.31 -38.53 10.01
N THR A 185 -27.84 -37.39 9.49
CA THR A 185 -27.16 -37.31 8.19
C THR A 185 -25.76 -36.69 8.27
N ASP A 186 -25.50 -35.87 9.27
CA ASP A 186 -24.27 -35.09 9.39
C ASP A 186 -23.74 -35.08 10.82
N SER A 187 -22.43 -35.30 10.95
CA SER A 187 -21.68 -35.10 12.19
C SER A 187 -20.48 -34.19 11.92
N PHE A 188 -20.29 -33.16 12.71
CA PHE A 188 -19.21 -32.19 12.55
C PHE A 188 -18.74 -31.63 13.89
N ALA A 189 -17.55 -31.05 13.89
CA ALA A 189 -17.01 -30.27 15.00
C ALA A 189 -16.75 -28.82 14.55
N VAL A 190 -16.87 -27.90 15.51
CA VAL A 190 -16.62 -26.47 15.34
C VAL A 190 -15.35 -26.11 16.10
N PHE A 191 -14.34 -25.65 15.38
CA PHE A 191 -13.05 -25.21 15.91
C PHE A 191 -12.96 -23.68 15.89
N LYS A 192 -12.41 -23.13 16.97
CA LYS A 192 -12.12 -21.70 17.13
C LYS A 192 -10.74 -21.50 17.75
N TYR A 193 -10.28 -20.25 17.72
CA TYR A 193 -9.07 -19.78 18.40
C TYR A 193 -7.81 -20.59 18.06
N THR A 194 -7.74 -21.12 16.83
CA THR A 194 -6.58 -21.88 16.36
C THR A 194 -5.37 -20.97 16.19
N TRP A 195 -4.26 -21.36 16.79
CA TRP A 195 -2.98 -20.67 16.72
C TRP A 195 -1.86 -21.69 16.45
N LEU A 196 -0.96 -21.38 15.51
CA LEU A 196 0.12 -22.27 15.09
C LEU A 196 1.35 -21.46 14.70
N ILE A 197 2.52 -21.89 15.18
CA ILE A 197 3.83 -21.46 14.67
C ILE A 197 4.56 -22.60 14.00
N ASP A 198 5.44 -22.26 13.07
CA ASP A 198 6.27 -23.23 12.35
C ASP A 198 7.49 -23.63 13.18
N LYS A 199 7.40 -24.77 13.87
CA LYS A 199 8.44 -25.23 14.79
C LYS A 199 9.73 -25.75 14.10
N ASP A 200 9.70 -26.03 12.81
CA ASP A 200 10.86 -26.64 12.10
C ASP A 200 11.73 -25.61 11.38
N ASP A 201 11.32 -24.33 11.35
CA ASP A 201 12.01 -23.23 10.66
C ASP A 201 12.18 -22.04 11.62
N ILE A 202 13.06 -22.22 12.60
CA ILE A 202 13.40 -21.20 13.59
C ILE A 202 14.58 -20.37 13.08
N LEU A 203 14.40 -19.06 13.03
CA LEU A 203 15.47 -18.11 12.76
C LEU A 203 16.21 -17.81 14.07
N ILE A 204 17.51 -18.17 14.11
CA ILE A 204 18.40 -17.89 15.23
C ILE A 204 19.31 -16.71 14.87
N ILE A 205 19.31 -15.67 15.70
CA ILE A 205 20.01 -14.40 15.47
C ILE A 205 21.14 -14.25 16.48
N LYS A 206 22.34 -13.92 16.00
CA LYS A 206 23.53 -13.75 16.84
C LYS A 206 24.21 -12.43 16.56
N GLU A 207 24.94 -11.94 17.55
CA GLU A 207 25.84 -10.80 17.38
C GLU A 207 26.84 -11.09 16.25
N GLY A 208 27.02 -10.11 15.36
CA GLY A 208 27.83 -10.21 14.15
C GLY A 208 27.16 -10.84 12.93
N ASP A 209 25.92 -11.34 13.04
CA ASP A 209 25.15 -11.75 11.86
C ASP A 209 24.79 -10.50 11.02
N GLU A 210 24.72 -10.67 9.70
CA GLU A 210 24.34 -9.61 8.77
C GLU A 210 22.97 -9.88 8.12
N TYR A 211 22.11 -8.87 8.10
CA TYR A 211 20.78 -8.90 7.51
C TYR A 211 20.49 -7.62 6.75
N GLN A 212 20.17 -7.73 5.45
CA GLN A 212 19.69 -6.61 4.62
C GLN A 212 20.59 -5.35 4.68
N GLY A 213 21.91 -5.52 4.76
CA GLY A 213 22.88 -4.42 4.85
C GLY A 213 23.15 -3.91 6.27
N PHE A 214 22.60 -4.56 7.29
CA PHE A 214 22.87 -4.27 8.70
C PHE A 214 23.59 -5.41 9.39
N GLU A 215 24.50 -5.09 10.31
CA GLU A 215 25.13 -6.03 11.23
C GLU A 215 24.46 -5.97 12.61
N VAL A 216 24.23 -7.13 13.23
CA VAL A 216 23.72 -7.24 14.61
C VAL A 216 24.81 -6.84 15.59
N LYS A 217 24.61 -5.71 16.27
CA LYS A 217 25.52 -5.19 17.31
C LYS A 217 25.10 -5.59 18.72
N GLU A 218 23.83 -5.93 18.92
CA GLU A 218 23.31 -6.43 20.19
C GLU A 218 22.26 -7.52 19.92
N ALA A 219 22.42 -8.66 20.57
CA ALA A 219 21.46 -9.76 20.56
C ALA A 219 21.21 -10.23 22.00
N SER A 220 19.99 -10.02 22.49
CA SER A 220 19.56 -10.42 23.83
C SER A 220 18.13 -10.95 23.79
N GLU A 221 17.69 -11.58 24.88
CA GLU A 221 16.30 -12.08 25.02
C GLU A 221 15.25 -10.97 24.86
N ASP A 222 15.59 -9.73 25.25
CA ASP A 222 14.65 -8.60 25.29
C ASP A 222 14.77 -7.66 24.07
N GLU A 223 15.90 -7.67 23.36
CA GLU A 223 16.19 -6.67 22.34
C GLU A 223 17.22 -7.15 21.31
N LEU A 224 16.99 -6.74 20.05
CA LEU A 224 17.95 -6.81 18.97
C LEU A 224 18.28 -5.40 18.47
N VAL A 225 19.57 -5.09 18.30
CA VAL A 225 20.04 -3.82 17.71
C VAL A 225 20.97 -4.12 16.54
N LEU A 226 20.63 -3.54 15.40
CA LEU A 226 21.32 -3.69 14.13
C LEU A 226 21.75 -2.32 13.63
N LYS A 227 22.91 -2.25 12.97
CA LYS A 227 23.39 -1.01 12.34
C LYS A 227 23.89 -1.23 10.93
N ASN A 228 23.73 -0.24 10.05
CA ASN A 228 24.23 -0.35 8.68
C ASN A 228 25.75 -0.54 8.65
N THR A 229 26.20 -1.53 7.86
CA THR A 229 27.63 -1.88 7.75
C THR A 229 28.41 -0.91 6.86
N ASP A 230 27.77 -0.38 5.82
CA ASP A 230 28.36 0.57 4.89
C ASP A 230 27.64 1.93 4.95
N SER A 231 28.35 3.01 4.62
CA SER A 231 27.74 4.32 4.45
C SER A 231 26.70 4.31 3.32
N ILE A 232 25.56 4.98 3.52
CA ILE A 232 24.48 5.09 2.53
C ILE A 232 24.51 6.49 1.92
N THR A 233 24.79 6.60 0.62
CA THR A 233 24.68 7.87 -0.12
C THR A 233 23.30 7.94 -0.78
N LEU A 234 22.51 8.95 -0.41
CA LEU A 234 21.18 9.20 -0.93
C LEU A 234 21.28 9.94 -2.26
N ASN A 235 20.72 9.35 -3.31
CA ASN A 235 20.43 10.03 -4.56
C ASN A 235 19.18 10.91 -4.38
N LEU A 236 19.31 12.19 -4.73
CA LEU A 236 18.24 13.19 -4.68
C LEU A 236 17.54 13.38 -6.03
N ASP A 237 17.93 12.62 -7.05
CA ASP A 237 17.27 12.63 -8.36
C ASP A 237 15.87 12.05 -8.26
N LYS A 238 14.97 12.64 -9.03
CA LYS A 238 13.56 12.23 -9.12
C LYS A 238 13.44 10.76 -9.52
N ASP A 239 12.50 10.07 -8.89
CA ASP A 239 12.12 8.66 -9.15
C ASP A 239 13.23 7.62 -8.83
N VAL A 240 14.34 8.03 -8.19
CA VAL A 240 15.36 7.10 -7.70
C VAL A 240 14.99 6.60 -6.30
N LYS A 241 14.96 5.27 -6.14
CA LYS A 241 14.73 4.61 -4.85
C LYS A 241 16.07 4.32 -4.16
N ASN A 242 16.29 4.90 -2.98
CA ASN A 242 17.50 4.69 -2.19
C ASN A 242 17.33 3.51 -1.22
N TYR A 243 17.43 2.28 -1.72
CA TYR A 243 17.28 1.08 -0.90
C TYR A 243 18.35 1.01 0.19
N PHE A 244 17.91 0.76 1.43
CA PHE A 244 18.77 0.45 2.56
C PHE A 244 18.46 -0.93 3.15
N THR A 245 17.46 -1.63 2.59
CA THR A 245 17.16 -3.05 2.78
C THR A 245 16.60 -3.61 1.47
N ASP A 246 16.20 -4.88 1.43
CA ASP A 246 15.66 -5.51 0.22
C ASP A 246 14.28 -4.95 -0.20
N SER A 247 13.55 -4.32 0.73
CA SER A 247 12.20 -3.81 0.46
C SER A 247 11.93 -2.40 0.98
N TRP A 248 12.82 -1.85 1.80
CA TRP A 248 12.70 -0.49 2.33
C TRP A 248 13.74 0.41 1.67
N TYR A 249 13.30 1.60 1.31
CA TYR A 249 14.12 2.61 0.68
C TYR A 249 13.77 3.99 1.22
N PHE A 250 14.72 4.92 1.12
CA PHE A 250 14.43 6.32 1.34
C PHE A 250 13.93 6.95 0.04
N MET A 251 12.73 7.50 0.09
CA MET A 251 12.27 8.45 -0.91
C MET A 251 12.77 9.84 -0.52
N THR A 252 13.35 10.55 -1.49
CA THR A 252 13.92 11.89 -1.30
C THR A 252 13.19 12.89 -2.20
N SER A 253 13.15 14.16 -1.77
CA SER A 253 12.86 15.26 -2.69
C SER A 253 14.11 15.66 -3.46
N ASP A 254 13.92 16.35 -4.58
CA ASP A 254 15.03 17.04 -5.25
C ASP A 254 15.64 18.08 -4.30
N GLU A 255 16.91 18.42 -4.52
CA GLU A 255 17.60 19.46 -3.77
C GLU A 255 16.84 20.80 -3.85
N GLY A 256 16.63 21.42 -2.69
CA GLY A 256 15.90 22.69 -2.55
C GLY A 256 14.39 22.59 -2.79
N LYS A 257 13.84 21.38 -2.98
CA LYS A 257 12.40 21.12 -3.07
C LYS A 257 11.89 20.53 -1.77
N GLY A 258 10.62 20.78 -1.45
CA GLY A 258 9.99 20.29 -0.22
C GLY A 258 10.58 20.83 1.10
N SER A 259 11.75 21.48 1.08
CA SER A 259 12.49 21.98 2.24
C SER A 259 12.46 23.51 2.31
N THR A 260 12.64 24.05 3.52
CA THR A 260 12.82 25.50 3.75
C THR A 260 14.23 25.99 3.44
N SER A 261 15.19 25.07 3.27
CA SER A 261 16.58 25.38 2.92
C SER A 261 16.79 25.24 1.40
N PRO A 262 17.52 26.16 0.74
CA PRO A 262 17.77 26.08 -0.70
C PRO A 262 18.61 24.87 -1.12
N ASN A 263 19.40 24.30 -0.21
CA ASN A 263 20.17 23.07 -0.44
C ASN A 263 19.61 21.90 0.36
N GLY A 264 18.47 22.10 1.03
CA GLY A 264 17.83 21.06 1.83
C GLY A 264 16.92 20.20 0.99
N TYR A 265 16.62 19.01 1.50
CA TYR A 265 15.67 18.08 0.91
C TYR A 265 14.83 17.44 2.02
N VAL A 266 13.83 16.66 1.62
CA VAL A 266 12.98 15.87 2.49
C VAL A 266 13.32 14.40 2.28
N ILE A 267 13.37 13.64 3.37
CA ILE A 267 13.65 12.21 3.36
C ILE A 267 12.51 11.47 4.07
N CYS A 268 12.05 10.38 3.50
CA CYS A 268 10.97 9.56 4.03
C CYS A 268 11.28 8.08 3.83
N PRO A 269 11.23 7.23 4.88
CA PRO A 269 11.32 5.78 4.70
C PRO A 269 10.05 5.24 4.05
N VAL A 270 10.21 4.41 3.02
CA VAL A 270 9.12 3.80 2.27
C VAL A 270 9.36 2.30 2.18
N LYS A 271 8.29 1.52 2.34
CA LYS A 271 8.29 0.07 2.09
C LYS A 271 7.62 -0.21 0.76
N GLU A 272 8.33 -0.88 -0.13
CA GLU A 272 7.77 -1.33 -1.40
C GLU A 272 6.90 -2.56 -1.18
N LEU A 273 5.69 -2.52 -1.76
CA LEU A 273 4.72 -3.60 -1.70
C LEU A 273 4.41 -4.03 -3.13
N SER A 274 4.96 -5.16 -3.55
CA SER A 274 4.79 -5.72 -4.90
C SER A 274 3.83 -6.90 -4.95
N LYS A 275 3.39 -7.40 -3.79
CA LYS A 275 2.49 -8.56 -3.74
C LYS A 275 1.06 -8.09 -3.96
N PRO A 276 0.26 -8.84 -4.73
CA PRO A 276 -1.17 -8.61 -4.79
C PRO A 276 -1.82 -8.80 -3.42
N GLY A 277 -2.86 -8.01 -3.15
CA GLY A 277 -3.61 -8.07 -1.91
C GLY A 277 -4.21 -6.73 -1.51
N THR A 278 -4.92 -6.75 -0.40
CA THR A 278 -5.46 -5.54 0.23
C THR A 278 -4.47 -5.01 1.26
N TYR A 279 -4.12 -3.74 1.14
CA TYR A 279 -3.24 -3.01 2.02
C TYR A 279 -3.98 -1.85 2.67
N THR A 280 -3.75 -1.64 3.97
CA THR A 280 -4.34 -0.50 4.68
C THR A 280 -3.33 0.63 4.80
N LEU A 281 -3.64 1.78 4.23
CA LEU A 281 -2.92 3.03 4.42
C LEU A 281 -3.49 3.73 5.66
N ARG A 282 -2.68 3.85 6.71
CA ARG A 282 -3.11 4.39 8.01
C ARG A 282 -2.66 5.85 8.15
N GLY A 283 -3.39 6.60 8.96
CA GLY A 283 -2.93 7.89 9.47
C GLY A 283 -2.19 7.80 10.79
N MET A 284 -1.65 8.93 11.22
CA MET A 284 -0.97 9.10 12.49
C MET A 284 -1.98 8.85 13.62
N PRO A 285 -1.67 7.95 14.57
CA PRO A 285 -2.52 7.70 15.72
C PRO A 285 -2.47 8.84 16.71
N PHE A 286 -3.65 9.23 17.20
CA PHE A 286 -3.82 10.11 18.34
C PHE A 286 -4.41 9.36 19.52
N ASP A 287 -3.92 9.70 20.70
CA ASP A 287 -4.39 9.16 21.95
C ASP A 287 -5.32 10.17 22.61
N THR A 288 -6.59 9.82 22.76
CA THR A 288 -7.61 10.74 23.27
C THR A 288 -7.32 11.22 24.70
N ASN A 289 -6.45 10.56 25.46
CA ASN A 289 -6.08 11.02 26.79
C ASN A 289 -4.91 12.00 26.82
N THR A 290 -4.11 12.08 25.77
CA THR A 290 -2.96 13.00 25.72
C THR A 290 -3.13 14.15 24.74
N THR A 291 -3.91 13.94 23.68
CA THR A 291 -4.12 14.88 22.58
C THR A 291 -5.21 15.89 22.93
N SER A 292 -4.93 17.18 22.70
CA SER A 292 -5.92 18.26 22.85
C SER A 292 -6.91 18.24 21.67
N SER A 293 -8.11 18.77 21.85
CA SER A 293 -9.16 18.75 20.80
C SER A 293 -8.73 19.46 19.51
N ASP A 294 -7.95 20.52 19.60
CA ASP A 294 -7.41 21.28 18.46
C ASP A 294 -6.20 20.63 17.76
N GLU A 295 -5.68 19.52 18.29
CA GLU A 295 -4.52 18.79 17.74
C GLU A 295 -4.92 17.64 16.80
N PHE A 296 -6.21 17.29 16.72
CA PHE A 296 -6.72 16.25 15.83
C PHE A 296 -6.78 16.76 14.38
N CYS A 297 -5.62 16.76 13.72
CA CYS A 297 -5.44 17.14 12.33
C CYS A 297 -4.60 16.09 11.62
N TRP A 298 -5.06 15.65 10.46
CA TRP A 298 -4.32 14.82 9.53
C TRP A 298 -4.13 15.56 8.21
N ASP A 299 -2.87 15.71 7.81
CA ASP A 299 -2.42 16.28 6.56
C ASP A 299 -1.81 15.20 5.65
N SER A 300 -1.37 15.61 4.45
CA SER A 300 -0.72 14.73 3.48
C SER A 300 0.51 13.97 4.01
N SER A 301 1.15 14.42 5.09
CA SER A 301 2.31 13.75 5.69
C SER A 301 1.94 12.77 6.81
N THR A 302 0.73 12.92 7.36
CA THR A 302 0.25 12.18 8.51
C THR A 302 -0.93 11.25 8.18
N PHE A 303 -1.51 11.30 6.99
CA PHE A 303 -2.47 10.30 6.52
C PHE A 303 -2.22 9.87 5.07
N GLY A 304 -1.80 8.62 4.88
CA GLY A 304 -1.48 8.06 3.56
C GLY A 304 -2.67 7.94 2.59
N GLY A 305 -3.90 8.19 3.03
CA GLY A 305 -5.07 8.32 2.16
C GLY A 305 -5.17 9.67 1.44
N LEU A 306 -4.42 10.68 1.89
CA LEU A 306 -4.37 12.00 1.28
C LEU A 306 -3.26 12.07 0.22
N TYR A 307 -3.44 12.93 -0.78
CA TYR A 307 -2.44 13.13 -1.82
C TYR A 307 -1.16 13.73 -1.24
N TYR A 308 -0.01 13.13 -1.54
CA TYR A 308 1.30 13.62 -1.11
C TYR A 308 2.31 13.74 -2.26
N SER A 309 3.11 14.80 -2.22
CA SER A 309 4.27 14.99 -3.09
C SER A 309 5.45 15.49 -2.28
N ILE A 310 6.53 14.70 -2.21
CA ILE A 310 7.70 15.00 -1.40
C ILE A 310 8.40 16.31 -1.80
N ASN A 311 8.40 16.65 -3.10
CA ASN A 311 8.92 17.92 -3.63
C ASN A 311 8.11 19.16 -3.20
N LYS A 312 6.93 18.95 -2.60
CA LYS A 312 6.03 19.99 -2.09
C LYS A 312 5.80 19.90 -0.59
N HIS A 313 6.50 19.02 0.12
CA HIS A 313 6.29 18.75 1.54
C HIS A 313 6.06 20.02 2.39
N LYS A 314 7.01 20.98 2.39
CA LYS A 314 6.87 22.24 3.14
C LYS A 314 5.59 23.05 2.85
N ASP A 315 5.04 22.94 1.65
CA ASP A 315 3.85 23.67 1.23
C ASP A 315 2.59 22.86 1.59
N LEU A 316 2.68 21.53 1.63
CA LEU A 316 1.60 20.63 2.05
C LEU A 316 1.41 20.58 3.58
N VAL A 317 2.47 20.80 4.36
CA VAL A 317 2.43 20.76 5.84
C VAL A 317 2.52 22.15 6.50
N ALA A 318 2.34 23.21 5.71
CA ALA A 318 2.42 24.57 6.22
C ALA A 318 1.24 24.87 7.16
N SER A 319 1.47 25.67 8.21
CA SER A 319 0.38 26.12 9.09
C SER A 319 -0.52 27.17 8.43
N GLU A 320 0.03 27.94 7.48
CA GLU A 320 -0.67 29.00 6.76
C GLU A 320 -0.35 28.89 5.26
N ASN A 321 -1.30 29.26 4.40
CA ASN A 321 -1.16 29.17 2.93
C ASN A 321 -0.73 27.78 2.43
N TRP A 322 -1.22 26.74 3.12
CA TRP A 322 -0.96 25.35 2.77
C TRP A 322 -1.66 24.96 1.47
N PHE A 323 -1.19 23.85 0.91
CA PHE A 323 -1.71 23.22 -0.30
C PHE A 323 -2.17 21.79 -0.02
N GLY A 324 -3.00 21.23 -0.90
CA GLY A 324 -3.36 19.82 -0.81
C GLY A 324 -4.60 19.62 0.04
N GLU A 325 -4.57 18.68 0.98
CA GLU A 325 -5.75 18.22 1.72
C GLU A 325 -5.49 18.18 3.23
N HIS A 326 -6.49 18.54 4.02
CA HIS A 326 -6.52 18.33 5.46
C HIS A 326 -7.82 17.65 5.89
N LEU A 327 -7.73 16.75 6.87
CA LEU A 327 -8.87 16.21 7.62
C LEU A 327 -8.70 16.61 9.08
N GLN A 328 -9.67 17.33 9.64
CA GLN A 328 -9.55 17.95 10.96
C GLN A 328 -10.80 17.70 11.79
N TYR A 329 -10.63 17.49 13.08
CA TYR A 329 -11.71 17.64 14.05
C TYR A 329 -11.70 19.07 14.60
N ILE A 330 -12.86 19.71 14.60
CA ILE A 330 -13.07 21.05 15.14
C ILE A 330 -14.30 21.01 16.04
N GLU A 331 -14.07 21.13 17.34
CA GLU A 331 -15.12 21.30 18.35
C GLU A 331 -15.89 22.62 18.11
N THR A 332 -17.21 22.56 17.92
CA THR A 332 -18.01 23.75 17.57
C THR A 332 -19.15 24.08 18.53
N ASP A 333 -19.65 23.12 19.30
CA ASP A 333 -20.89 23.28 20.09
C ASP A 333 -20.70 23.08 21.61
N GLY A 334 -19.51 22.67 22.03
CA GLY A 334 -19.10 22.35 23.39
C GLY A 334 -19.68 21.04 23.92
N GLN A 335 -20.25 20.19 23.06
CA GLN A 335 -20.76 18.86 23.37
C GLN A 335 -19.81 17.81 22.80
N TYR A 336 -19.62 16.71 23.54
CA TYR A 336 -18.88 15.56 23.01
C TYR A 336 -17.45 15.90 22.53
N GLU A 337 -16.74 16.77 23.27
CA GLU A 337 -15.37 17.13 22.93
C GLU A 337 -14.47 15.89 22.82
N LEU A 338 -13.83 15.68 21.67
CA LEU A 338 -12.83 14.63 21.48
C LEU A 338 -11.48 15.10 22.05
N GLY A 339 -10.82 14.24 22.81
CA GLY A 339 -9.48 14.49 23.34
C GLY A 339 -9.42 14.59 24.86
N LYS A 340 -8.31 15.15 25.35
CA LYS A 340 -7.88 15.04 26.75
C LYS A 340 -8.89 15.57 27.78
N SER A 341 -9.75 16.52 27.40
CA SER A 341 -10.83 17.03 28.25
C SER A 341 -11.90 15.98 28.53
N ASN A 342 -12.15 15.07 27.58
CA ASN A 342 -13.14 14.00 27.69
C ASN A 342 -12.65 12.74 26.94
N PRO A 343 -11.66 12.01 27.50
CA PRO A 343 -10.95 10.96 26.78
C PRO A 343 -11.80 9.76 26.37
N GLY A 344 -12.96 9.56 27.01
CA GLY A 344 -13.90 8.48 26.67
C GLY A 344 -14.99 8.90 25.67
N ASN A 345 -14.99 10.15 25.21
CA ASN A 345 -15.91 10.57 24.16
C ASN A 345 -15.60 9.83 22.87
N HIS A 346 -16.63 9.27 22.25
CA HIS A 346 -16.55 8.53 20.99
C HIS A 346 -17.63 9.00 20.01
N VAL A 347 -18.06 10.26 20.13
CA VAL A 347 -19.03 10.88 19.23
C VAL A 347 -18.39 12.13 18.64
N ILE A 348 -18.36 12.23 17.32
CA ILE A 348 -18.02 13.46 16.61
C ILE A 348 -19.35 14.10 16.20
N GLY A 349 -19.58 15.35 16.62
CA GLY A 349 -20.81 16.08 16.33
C GLY A 349 -20.99 16.37 14.84
N GLU A 350 -22.20 16.83 14.48
CA GLU A 350 -22.46 17.42 13.17
C GLU A 350 -21.54 18.64 12.96
N ASP A 351 -21.02 18.81 11.75
CA ASP A 351 -20.14 19.92 11.38
C ASP A 351 -18.76 19.97 12.08
N GLU A 352 -18.37 18.92 12.81
CA GLU A 352 -17.12 18.85 13.59
C GLU A 352 -15.99 18.09 12.90
N LEU A 353 -16.29 17.17 11.97
CA LEU A 353 -15.28 16.59 11.09
C LEU A 353 -15.23 17.41 9.80
N VAL A 354 -14.08 18.03 9.55
CA VAL A 354 -13.87 18.99 8.47
C VAL A 354 -12.84 18.45 7.49
N TYR A 355 -13.22 18.33 6.23
CA TYR A 355 -12.31 18.07 5.12
C TYR A 355 -12.12 19.37 4.33
N SER A 356 -10.87 19.79 4.16
CA SER A 356 -10.53 20.99 3.38
C SER A 356 -9.51 20.65 2.31
N THR A 357 -9.61 21.31 1.15
CA THR A 357 -8.63 21.16 0.07
C THR A 357 -8.35 22.46 -0.68
N ARG A 358 -7.10 22.63 -1.12
CA ARG A 358 -6.59 23.84 -1.79
C ARG A 358 -5.76 23.50 -3.03
N PRO A 359 -5.94 24.23 -4.14
CA PRO A 359 -5.19 23.99 -5.36
C PRO A 359 -3.74 24.44 -5.23
N PHE A 360 -2.85 23.80 -5.98
CA PHE A 360 -1.44 24.16 -6.02
C PHE A 360 -0.84 24.09 -7.42
N PRO A 361 0.13 24.97 -7.72
CA PRO A 361 0.71 25.06 -9.05
C PRO A 361 1.64 23.87 -9.35
N ASN A 362 1.55 23.34 -10.56
CA ASN A 362 2.42 22.33 -11.14
C ASN A 362 2.93 22.82 -12.48
N LYS A 363 4.24 22.74 -12.71
CA LYS A 363 4.81 23.12 -14.01
C LYS A 363 4.41 22.11 -15.07
N TYR A 364 4.09 22.58 -16.27
CA TYR A 364 3.99 21.69 -17.42
C TYR A 364 5.33 21.01 -17.67
N LYS A 365 5.30 19.73 -18.06
CA LYS A 365 6.53 18.97 -18.32
C LYS A 365 7.39 19.59 -19.42
N VAL A 366 6.78 20.09 -20.50
CA VAL A 366 7.52 20.80 -21.56
C VAL A 366 8.26 22.03 -21.01
N VAL A 367 7.73 22.69 -19.97
CA VAL A 367 8.38 23.83 -19.33
C VAL A 367 9.51 23.37 -18.41
N SER A 368 9.25 22.40 -17.53
CA SER A 368 10.24 21.97 -16.53
C SER A 368 11.41 21.22 -17.15
N GLU A 369 11.15 20.32 -18.09
CA GLU A 369 12.16 19.42 -18.67
C GLU A 369 13.03 20.13 -19.71
N LEU A 370 12.50 21.14 -20.41
CA LEU A 370 13.28 21.99 -21.33
C LEU A 370 13.87 23.24 -20.66
N GLY A 371 13.65 23.43 -19.36
CA GLY A 371 14.19 24.56 -18.61
C GLY A 371 13.66 25.92 -19.08
N LEU A 372 12.40 25.99 -19.51
CA LEU A 372 11.80 27.22 -20.02
C LEU A 372 11.51 28.23 -18.91
N ASP A 373 11.57 29.51 -19.27
CA ASP A 373 11.21 30.65 -18.44
C ASP A 373 10.06 31.44 -19.06
N ALA A 374 9.64 32.52 -18.42
CA ALA A 374 8.50 33.32 -18.88
C ALA A 374 8.67 33.92 -20.29
N ASN A 375 9.89 34.07 -20.79
CA ASN A 375 10.18 34.61 -22.13
C ASN A 375 10.32 33.51 -23.20
N THR A 376 10.58 32.27 -22.79
CA THR A 376 10.79 31.13 -23.71
C THR A 376 9.64 30.13 -23.70
N THR A 377 8.72 30.24 -22.75
CA THR A 377 7.50 29.44 -22.70
C THR A 377 6.53 29.89 -23.81
N PRO A 378 6.01 28.97 -24.65
CA PRO A 378 5.06 29.34 -25.70
C PRO A 378 3.80 30.00 -25.10
N SER A 379 3.31 31.05 -25.74
CA SER A 379 2.22 31.88 -25.22
C SER A 379 0.88 31.13 -25.16
N GLU A 380 0.75 30.11 -26.01
CA GLU A 380 -0.39 29.24 -26.17
C GLU A 380 -0.69 28.44 -24.91
N LEU A 381 0.32 28.14 -24.08
CA LEU A 381 0.15 27.45 -22.81
C LEU A 381 -0.60 28.28 -21.77
N GLY A 382 -0.73 29.61 -21.98
CA GLY A 382 -1.38 30.51 -21.03
C GLY A 382 -0.61 30.72 -19.72
N GLY A 383 0.58 30.12 -19.58
CA GLY A 383 1.42 30.18 -18.40
C GLY A 383 2.40 29.01 -18.32
N MET A 384 3.26 29.04 -17.30
CA MET A 384 4.23 27.97 -17.04
C MET A 384 3.66 26.80 -16.24
N VAL A 385 2.49 27.00 -15.61
CA VAL A 385 1.89 26.08 -14.65
C VAL A 385 0.42 25.85 -14.94
N TYR A 386 -0.06 24.68 -14.55
CA TYR A 386 -1.46 24.38 -14.31
C TYR A 386 -1.64 24.11 -12.81
N TYR A 387 -2.88 24.14 -12.32
CA TYR A 387 -3.15 23.95 -10.91
C TYR A 387 -3.77 22.56 -10.69
N LYS A 388 -3.19 21.79 -9.77
CA LYS A 388 -3.77 20.53 -9.30
C LYS A 388 -4.54 20.78 -8.02
N LEU A 389 -5.65 20.10 -7.84
CA LEU A 389 -6.40 20.03 -6.60
C LEU A 389 -6.68 18.55 -6.30
N PRO A 390 -6.18 18.00 -5.19
CA PRO A 390 -6.57 16.67 -4.77
C PRO A 390 -7.96 16.69 -4.14
N TRP A 391 -8.79 15.74 -4.53
CA TRP A 391 -10.16 15.57 -4.08
C TRP A 391 -10.33 14.14 -3.57
N PHE A 392 -10.41 13.99 -2.26
CA PHE A 392 -10.36 12.72 -1.53
C PHE A 392 -9.21 11.80 -1.98
N GLY A 393 -7.98 12.32 -1.91
CA GLY A 393 -6.75 11.60 -2.28
C GLY A 393 -6.48 11.49 -3.79
N LYS A 394 -7.45 11.84 -4.65
CA LYS A 394 -7.31 11.73 -6.12
C LYS A 394 -6.97 13.09 -6.73
N PRO A 395 -5.89 13.23 -7.53
CA PRO A 395 -5.52 14.50 -8.13
C PRO A 395 -6.41 14.86 -9.33
N TYR A 396 -6.97 16.06 -9.30
CA TYR A 396 -7.64 16.71 -10.43
C TYR A 396 -6.88 17.95 -10.87
N VAL A 397 -7.24 18.51 -12.03
CA VAL A 397 -6.80 19.82 -12.50
C VAL A 397 -7.94 20.79 -12.31
N THR A 398 -7.66 21.94 -11.71
CA THR A 398 -8.64 23.02 -11.65
C THR A 398 -8.76 23.68 -13.02
N VAL A 399 -9.95 23.68 -13.58
CA VAL A 399 -10.27 24.44 -14.78
C VAL A 399 -10.28 25.92 -14.40
N GLU A 400 -9.67 26.77 -15.23
CA GLU A 400 -9.58 28.22 -15.01
C GLU A 400 -8.93 28.68 -13.69
N ASN A 401 -8.15 27.81 -13.03
CA ASN A 401 -7.63 28.03 -11.68
C ASN A 401 -8.76 28.26 -10.65
N ASP A 402 -9.87 27.53 -10.82
CA ASP A 402 -11.02 27.55 -9.92
C ASP A 402 -11.18 26.18 -9.26
N ALA A 403 -11.00 26.12 -7.93
CA ALA A 403 -11.17 24.89 -7.17
C ALA A 403 -12.57 24.28 -7.29
N THR A 404 -13.59 25.07 -7.65
CA THR A 404 -14.97 24.60 -7.85
C THR A 404 -15.18 23.85 -9.18
N GLN A 405 -14.18 23.81 -10.07
CA GLN A 405 -14.28 23.20 -11.40
C GLN A 405 -13.12 22.25 -11.65
N LEU A 406 -13.38 20.95 -11.60
CA LEU A 406 -12.34 19.92 -11.63
C LEU A 406 -12.43 19.06 -12.88
N ALA A 407 -11.29 18.92 -13.57
CA ALA A 407 -11.11 17.98 -14.68
C ALA A 407 -10.16 16.85 -14.27
N SER A 408 -10.49 15.62 -14.64
CA SER A 408 -9.55 14.50 -14.46
C SER A 408 -8.39 14.60 -15.46
N ILE A 409 -7.19 14.26 -15.01
CA ILE A 409 -6.03 14.04 -15.89
C ILE A 409 -6.23 12.73 -16.65
N VAL A 410 -6.14 12.77 -17.98
CA VAL A 410 -6.19 11.58 -18.85
C VAL A 410 -4.78 11.06 -19.10
N ILE A 411 -3.84 11.95 -19.37
CA ILE A 411 -2.41 11.63 -19.48
C ILE A 411 -1.55 12.78 -18.94
N ASP A 412 -0.50 12.45 -18.19
CA ASP A 412 0.56 13.34 -17.72
C ASP A 412 1.88 12.58 -17.90
N GLN A 413 2.44 12.65 -19.12
CA GLN A 413 3.60 11.86 -19.53
C GLN A 413 4.84 12.19 -18.67
N SER A 414 5.59 11.17 -18.23
CA SER A 414 6.83 11.41 -17.48
C SER A 414 7.84 12.20 -18.32
N GLY A 415 8.73 12.93 -17.65
CA GLY A 415 9.77 13.73 -18.32
C GLY A 415 10.80 12.90 -19.07
N SER A 416 11.03 11.66 -18.62
CA SER A 416 11.94 10.69 -19.25
C SER A 416 11.26 9.86 -20.36
N ASP A 417 9.93 9.84 -20.41
CA ASP A 417 9.18 9.01 -21.36
C ASP A 417 9.21 9.61 -22.76
N LYS A 418 9.16 8.72 -23.75
CA LYS A 418 9.00 9.06 -25.17
C LYS A 418 7.99 8.13 -25.80
N LYS A 419 7.16 8.67 -26.71
CA LYS A 419 6.29 7.86 -27.57
C LYS A 419 6.80 7.97 -29.01
N ILE A 420 7.00 6.83 -29.67
CA ILE A 420 7.38 6.77 -31.07
C ILE A 420 6.16 6.29 -31.86
N LEU A 421 5.77 7.04 -32.90
CA LEU A 421 4.61 6.73 -33.74
C LEU A 421 4.97 6.86 -35.23
N LYS A 422 4.61 5.85 -36.02
CA LYS A 422 4.68 5.85 -37.49
C LYS A 422 3.39 6.39 -38.08
N ALA A 423 3.42 6.74 -39.37
CA ALA A 423 2.21 7.09 -40.10
C ALA A 423 1.19 5.93 -40.08
N GLY A 424 -0.03 6.22 -39.67
CA GLY A 424 -1.11 5.25 -39.43
C GLY A 424 -1.21 4.75 -37.98
N ASP A 425 -0.20 4.98 -37.13
CA ASP A 425 -0.24 4.56 -35.73
C ASP A 425 -1.20 5.45 -34.93
N VAL A 426 -1.86 4.83 -33.96
CA VAL A 426 -2.77 5.48 -33.01
C VAL A 426 -2.22 5.31 -31.60
N TRP A 427 -2.13 6.41 -30.88
CA TRP A 427 -1.85 6.43 -29.45
C TRP A 427 -3.15 6.69 -28.69
N ASP A 428 -3.69 5.63 -28.09
CA ASP A 428 -4.83 5.74 -27.17
C ASP A 428 -4.36 6.30 -25.82
N PHE A 429 -4.99 7.38 -25.37
CA PHE A 429 -4.78 7.98 -24.06
C PHE A 429 -5.77 7.48 -23.00
N GLY A 430 -6.81 6.76 -23.43
CA GLY A 430 -7.94 6.38 -22.59
C GLY A 430 -9.06 7.41 -22.60
N LYS A 431 -10.19 7.02 -22.00
CA LYS A 431 -11.45 7.80 -22.02
C LYS A 431 -11.87 8.25 -23.43
N GLY A 432 -11.55 7.48 -24.47
CA GLY A 432 -11.86 7.79 -25.86
C GLY A 432 -10.96 8.84 -26.52
N TYR A 433 -9.99 9.43 -25.82
CA TYR A 433 -9.02 10.35 -26.41
C TYR A 433 -7.89 9.58 -27.09
N SER A 434 -7.50 10.00 -28.29
CA SER A 434 -6.37 9.40 -29.01
C SER A 434 -5.66 10.39 -29.92
N LEU A 435 -4.39 10.13 -30.22
CA LEU A 435 -3.60 10.84 -31.22
C LEU A 435 -3.22 9.89 -32.35
N SER A 436 -3.59 10.23 -33.58
CA SER A 436 -3.28 9.45 -34.78
C SER A 436 -2.27 10.19 -35.65
N VAL A 437 -1.16 9.55 -36.01
CA VAL A 437 -0.20 10.14 -36.95
C VAL A 437 -0.69 9.92 -38.37
N ASN A 438 -1.08 10.99 -39.04
CA ASN A 438 -1.59 10.93 -40.40
C ASN A 438 -0.47 10.73 -41.42
N GLN A 439 0.60 11.52 -41.28
CA GLN A 439 1.70 11.50 -42.23
C GLN A 439 3.00 12.06 -41.63
N VAL A 440 4.13 11.58 -42.11
CA VAL A 440 5.46 12.17 -41.88
C VAL A 440 5.96 12.76 -43.20
N ASP A 441 6.50 13.98 -43.15
CA ASP A 441 7.02 14.67 -44.34
C ASP A 441 8.24 13.95 -44.92
N VAL A 442 8.40 13.99 -46.24
CA VAL A 442 9.49 13.31 -46.97
C VAL A 442 10.87 13.86 -46.63
N GLU A 443 10.94 15.12 -46.21
CA GLU A 443 12.18 15.77 -45.73
C GLU A 443 12.55 15.32 -44.31
N GLY A 444 11.62 14.70 -43.57
CA GLY A 444 11.84 14.17 -42.23
C GLY A 444 11.91 15.20 -41.12
N ASN A 445 11.38 16.40 -41.33
CA ASN A 445 11.35 17.48 -40.34
C ASN A 445 9.94 17.82 -39.84
N LYS A 446 8.88 17.29 -40.46
CA LYS A 446 7.49 17.58 -40.06
C LYS A 446 6.65 16.33 -39.89
N VAL A 447 5.69 16.42 -38.98
CA VAL A 447 4.67 15.39 -38.75
C VAL A 447 3.29 16.03 -38.77
N TRP A 448 2.33 15.38 -39.43
CA TRP A 448 0.91 15.68 -39.37
C TRP A 448 0.20 14.62 -38.52
N PHE A 449 -0.54 15.06 -37.51
CA PHE A 449 -1.35 14.18 -36.67
C PHE A 449 -2.70 14.83 -36.34
N SER A 450 -3.64 13.99 -35.89
CA SER A 450 -4.97 14.39 -35.43
C SER A 450 -5.19 13.93 -33.99
N LEU A 451 -5.66 14.83 -33.14
CA LEU A 451 -6.23 14.52 -31.83
C LEU A 451 -7.72 14.22 -32.02
N SER A 452 -8.22 13.13 -31.44
CA SER A 452 -9.60 12.68 -31.59
C SER A 452 -10.22 12.29 -30.25
N LYS A 453 -11.54 12.36 -30.17
CA LYS A 453 -12.38 11.85 -29.07
C LYS A 453 -13.45 10.95 -29.64
N ASP A 454 -13.51 9.70 -29.17
CA ASP A 454 -14.48 8.69 -29.62
C ASP A 454 -14.52 8.50 -31.15
N GLY A 455 -13.35 8.65 -31.79
CA GLY A 455 -13.17 8.54 -33.25
C GLY A 455 -13.50 9.82 -34.04
N GLU A 456 -13.99 10.88 -33.40
CA GLU A 456 -14.20 12.18 -34.03
C GLU A 456 -12.97 13.07 -33.85
N GLU A 457 -12.47 13.65 -34.95
CA GLU A 457 -11.34 14.59 -34.91
C GLU A 457 -11.74 15.86 -34.16
N LEU A 458 -10.99 16.17 -33.10
CA LEU A 458 -11.11 17.43 -32.35
C LEU A 458 -10.28 18.52 -33.02
N GLU A 459 -9.01 18.21 -33.30
CA GLU A 459 -8.05 19.15 -33.88
C GLU A 459 -6.93 18.38 -34.58
N SER A 460 -6.32 18.96 -35.61
CA SER A 460 -5.16 18.40 -36.28
C SER A 460 -4.08 19.45 -36.50
N GLY A 461 -2.82 19.01 -36.47
CA GLY A 461 -1.66 19.89 -36.49
C GLY A 461 -0.54 19.36 -37.37
N ILE A 462 0.14 20.27 -38.06
CA ILE A 462 1.41 19.98 -38.75
C ILE A 462 2.51 20.65 -37.94
N ILE A 463 3.38 19.85 -37.34
CA ILE A 463 4.43 20.32 -36.43
C ILE A 463 5.80 20.14 -37.09
N ASN A 464 6.65 21.16 -36.95
CA ASN A 464 8.03 21.16 -37.44
C ASN A 464 8.99 20.86 -36.28
N ALA A 465 9.64 19.70 -36.33
CA ALA A 465 10.56 19.21 -35.33
C ALA A 465 11.95 19.87 -35.37
N ASP A 466 12.28 20.64 -36.41
CA ASP A 466 13.58 21.34 -36.54
C ASP A 466 13.51 22.82 -36.11
N GLY A 467 12.43 23.22 -35.43
CA GLY A 467 12.14 24.62 -35.12
C GLY A 467 12.46 25.05 -33.68
N THR A 468 11.78 26.10 -33.23
CA THR A 468 11.76 26.52 -31.81
C THR A 468 10.83 25.63 -31.01
N VAL A 469 10.95 25.67 -29.68
CA VAL A 469 10.02 24.98 -28.76
C VAL A 469 8.56 25.32 -29.05
N GLU A 470 8.27 26.59 -29.38
CA GLU A 470 6.94 27.03 -29.81
C GLU A 470 6.46 26.28 -31.05
N SER A 471 7.27 26.18 -32.10
CA SER A 471 6.89 25.47 -33.33
C SER A 471 6.89 23.94 -33.22
N GLN A 472 7.52 23.39 -32.17
CA GLN A 472 7.56 21.96 -31.86
C GLN A 472 6.43 21.56 -30.88
N THR A 473 5.77 22.52 -30.25
CA THR A 473 4.69 22.29 -29.29
C THR A 473 3.35 22.45 -29.97
N PHE A 474 2.48 21.46 -29.82
CA PHE A 474 1.09 21.54 -30.20
C PHE A 474 0.23 21.67 -28.95
N THR A 475 -0.77 22.54 -29.02
CA THR A 475 -1.73 22.76 -27.93
C THR A 475 -3.14 22.78 -28.49
N ALA A 476 -4.10 22.24 -27.74
CA ALA A 476 -5.52 22.38 -28.06
C ALA A 476 -6.28 23.09 -26.93
N LYS A 477 -7.20 23.95 -27.33
CA LYS A 477 -8.08 24.72 -26.43
C LYS A 477 -9.54 24.47 -26.76
N ALA A 478 -10.40 24.52 -25.75
CA ALA A 478 -11.83 24.35 -25.92
C ALA A 478 -12.60 25.25 -24.95
N ASP A 479 -13.85 25.49 -25.28
CA ASP A 479 -14.80 26.14 -24.37
C ASP A 479 -15.31 25.07 -23.39
N CYS A 480 -14.74 25.03 -22.19
CA CYS A 480 -15.18 24.15 -21.10
C CYS A 480 -15.01 24.86 -19.74
N GLY A 481 -15.87 24.52 -18.79
CA GLY A 481 -16.06 25.32 -17.57
C GLY A 481 -16.95 26.54 -17.82
N ASP A 482 -16.58 27.69 -17.25
CA ASP A 482 -17.33 28.95 -17.32
C ASP A 482 -16.77 29.95 -18.35
N ARG A 483 -15.61 29.66 -18.95
CA ARG A 483 -14.93 30.50 -19.94
C ARG A 483 -14.62 29.73 -21.23
N ASN A 484 -14.22 30.53 -22.20
CA ASN A 484 -13.75 30.07 -23.50
C ASN A 484 -12.24 29.88 -23.49
N ASP A 485 -11.74 29.09 -24.44
CA ASP A 485 -10.30 28.88 -24.71
C ASP A 485 -9.49 28.24 -23.55
N GLN A 486 -10.09 27.34 -22.77
CA GLN A 486 -9.36 26.55 -21.76
C GLN A 486 -8.41 25.56 -22.45
N LEU A 487 -7.12 25.60 -22.06
CA LEU A 487 -6.12 24.63 -22.51
C LEU A 487 -6.43 23.25 -21.94
N TYR A 488 -6.57 22.25 -22.81
CA TYR A 488 -6.86 20.88 -22.39
C TYR A 488 -5.88 19.83 -22.92
N PHE A 489 -5.04 20.19 -23.90
CA PHE A 489 -4.04 19.29 -24.47
C PHE A 489 -2.74 20.00 -24.79
N ILE A 490 -1.62 19.33 -24.52
CA ILE A 490 -0.26 19.72 -24.93
C ILE A 490 0.45 18.45 -25.43
N THR A 491 1.22 18.56 -26.51
CA THR A 491 2.23 17.56 -26.87
C THR A 491 3.44 18.23 -27.54
N TYR A 492 4.64 17.71 -27.31
CA TYR A 492 5.87 18.23 -27.88
C TYR A 492 6.48 17.19 -28.83
N VAL A 493 6.74 17.61 -30.08
CA VAL A 493 7.41 16.77 -31.08
C VAL A 493 8.91 17.00 -30.98
N ASP A 494 9.58 16.04 -30.35
CA ASP A 494 11.02 16.07 -30.06
C ASP A 494 11.87 15.86 -31.30
N SER A 495 11.46 14.93 -32.16
CA SER A 495 12.14 14.67 -33.42
C SER A 495 11.22 13.98 -34.42
N VAL A 496 11.54 14.15 -35.69
CA VAL A 496 10.96 13.39 -36.80
C VAL A 496 12.11 12.67 -37.50
N PHE A 497 11.88 11.43 -37.90
CA PHE A 497 12.87 10.61 -38.55
C PHE A 497 12.30 10.00 -39.82
N VAL A 498 13.07 10.05 -40.90
CA VAL A 498 12.77 9.41 -42.18
C VAL A 498 14.00 8.66 -42.66
N SER A 499 13.77 7.42 -43.09
CA SER A 499 14.74 6.54 -43.74
C SER A 499 14.10 5.87 -44.95
N ALA A 500 14.86 5.02 -45.64
CA ALA A 500 14.37 4.28 -46.80
C ALA A 500 13.21 3.32 -46.47
N THR A 501 13.09 2.87 -45.21
CA THR A 501 12.10 1.86 -44.78
C THR A 501 11.16 2.35 -43.69
N ASP A 502 11.58 3.33 -42.90
CA ASP A 502 10.86 3.76 -41.72
C ASP A 502 10.73 5.28 -41.67
N SER A 503 9.55 5.76 -41.29
CA SER A 503 9.28 7.16 -41.00
C SER A 503 8.44 7.25 -39.73
N PHE A 504 8.89 8.01 -38.73
CA PHE A 504 8.22 8.13 -37.45
C PHE A 504 8.46 9.51 -36.82
N ALA A 505 7.63 9.85 -35.84
CA ALA A 505 7.81 11.00 -34.97
C ALA A 505 7.95 10.55 -33.52
N VAL A 506 8.71 11.33 -32.74
CA VAL A 506 8.93 11.12 -31.31
C VAL A 506 8.21 12.23 -30.55
N PHE A 507 7.25 11.83 -29.72
CA PHE A 507 6.44 12.70 -28.88
C PHE A 507 6.90 12.61 -27.41
N LYS A 508 6.99 13.76 -26.75
CA LYS A 508 7.28 13.90 -25.32
C LYS A 508 6.33 14.92 -24.68
N TYR A 509 6.36 14.95 -23.35
CA TYR A 509 5.67 15.94 -22.51
C TYR A 509 4.18 16.09 -22.82
N THR A 510 3.53 14.99 -23.20
CA THR A 510 2.11 14.96 -23.52
C THR A 510 1.28 15.07 -22.25
N TRP A 511 0.33 16.00 -22.25
CA TRP A 511 -0.56 16.28 -21.12
C TRP A 511 -1.98 16.51 -21.65
N LEU A 512 -2.97 15.87 -21.05
CA LEU A 512 -4.38 15.98 -21.44
C LEU A 512 -5.30 15.93 -20.20
N ILE A 513 -6.29 16.81 -20.16
CA ILE A 513 -7.43 16.73 -19.22
C ILE A 513 -8.72 16.40 -19.96
N ASP A 514 -9.63 15.71 -19.28
CA ASP A 514 -10.94 15.35 -19.83
C ASP A 514 -11.86 16.59 -19.82
N LYS A 515 -11.86 17.33 -20.94
CA LYS A 515 -12.63 18.57 -21.07
C LYS A 515 -14.14 18.37 -21.11
N ASP A 516 -14.61 17.15 -21.40
CA ASP A 516 -16.02 16.86 -21.62
C ASP A 516 -16.76 16.48 -20.31
N ASN A 517 -16.01 16.19 -19.24
CA ASN A 517 -16.53 15.75 -17.95
C ASN A 517 -15.97 16.61 -16.79
N ILE A 518 -16.33 17.89 -16.77
CA ILE A 518 -15.96 18.79 -15.67
C ILE A 518 -16.89 18.55 -14.48
N LEU A 519 -16.31 18.30 -13.32
CA LEU A 519 -17.03 18.27 -12.04
C LEU A 519 -17.16 19.71 -11.53
N ILE A 520 -18.40 20.18 -11.40
CA ILE A 520 -18.75 21.47 -10.80
C ILE A 520 -19.17 21.23 -9.35
N ILE A 521 -18.65 22.03 -8.42
CA ILE A 521 -18.86 21.90 -6.97
C ILE A 521 -19.48 23.20 -6.46
N GLU A 522 -20.64 23.09 -5.83
CA GLU A 522 -21.39 24.22 -5.28
C GLU A 522 -21.59 24.08 -3.76
N ASN A 523 -21.88 25.21 -3.09
CA ASN A 523 -22.25 25.17 -1.67
C ASN A 523 -23.54 24.38 -1.48
N GLY A 524 -23.55 23.48 -0.51
CA GLY A 524 -24.66 22.57 -0.20
C GLY A 524 -24.64 21.26 -0.97
N ASP A 525 -23.69 21.05 -1.90
CA ASP A 525 -23.48 19.74 -2.51
C ASP A 525 -22.99 18.74 -1.46
N GLU A 526 -23.41 17.47 -1.58
CA GLU A 526 -23.01 16.39 -0.68
C GLU A 526 -22.08 15.39 -1.37
N TYR A 527 -20.95 15.10 -0.75
CA TYR A 527 -19.96 14.13 -1.21
C TYR A 527 -19.49 13.26 -0.06
N GLN A 528 -19.64 11.93 -0.22
CA GLN A 528 -19.11 10.94 0.72
C GLN A 528 -19.48 11.18 2.20
N GLY A 529 -20.69 11.68 2.48
CA GLY A 529 -21.16 11.98 3.84
C GLY A 529 -20.81 13.39 4.35
N PHE A 530 -20.20 14.23 3.53
CA PHE A 530 -19.92 15.62 3.84
C PHE A 530 -20.72 16.59 2.96
N GLU A 531 -21.17 17.69 3.54
CA GLU A 531 -21.76 18.84 2.83
C GLU A 531 -20.68 19.91 2.57
N VAL A 532 -20.67 20.47 1.36
CA VAL A 532 -19.82 21.62 0.99
C VAL A 532 -20.33 22.89 1.67
N LYS A 533 -19.59 23.38 2.66
CA LYS A 533 -19.92 24.62 3.38
C LYS A 533 -19.26 25.85 2.76
N GLU A 534 -18.11 25.66 2.11
CA GLU A 534 -17.41 26.71 1.37
C GLU A 534 -16.91 26.18 0.03
N ALA A 535 -17.40 26.78 -1.04
CA ALA A 535 -16.94 26.60 -2.41
C ALA A 535 -16.41 27.95 -2.93
N SER A 536 -15.09 28.05 -3.06
CA SER A 536 -14.40 29.24 -3.57
C SER A 536 -13.35 28.85 -4.60
N LYS A 537 -12.79 29.84 -5.32
CA LYS A 537 -11.74 29.58 -6.32
C LYS A 537 -10.47 29.00 -5.70
N ASP A 538 -10.19 29.33 -4.44
CA ASP A 538 -8.93 29.04 -3.78
C ASP A 538 -9.04 27.89 -2.75
N GLU A 539 -10.26 27.48 -2.38
CA GLU A 539 -10.49 26.53 -1.30
C GLU A 539 -11.88 25.90 -1.38
N LEU A 540 -11.94 24.61 -1.02
CA LEU A 540 -13.16 23.89 -0.70
C LEU A 540 -13.14 23.44 0.76
N VAL A 541 -14.22 23.66 1.51
CA VAL A 541 -14.40 23.19 2.88
C VAL A 541 -15.70 22.40 2.98
N LEU A 542 -15.57 21.17 3.45
CA LEU A 542 -16.63 20.19 3.57
C LEU A 542 -16.74 19.75 5.02
N LYS A 543 -17.97 19.50 5.49
CA LYS A 543 -18.22 19.06 6.86
C LYS A 543 -19.21 17.90 6.93
N ASN A 544 -19.05 17.01 7.90
CA ASN A 544 -19.97 15.88 8.08
C ASN A 544 -21.40 16.36 8.40
N THR A 545 -22.39 15.85 7.66
CA THR A 545 -23.79 16.27 7.80
C THR A 545 -24.47 15.66 9.03
N ASP A 546 -24.08 14.47 9.44
CA ASP A 546 -24.61 13.75 10.59
C ASP A 546 -23.52 13.48 11.63
N SER A 547 -23.89 13.41 12.91
CA SER A 547 -22.96 12.99 13.98
C SER A 547 -22.43 11.57 13.74
N ILE A 548 -21.14 11.34 14.00
CA ILE A 548 -20.47 10.05 13.84
C ILE A 548 -20.25 9.44 15.22
N THR A 549 -20.89 8.30 15.52
CA THR A 549 -20.61 7.53 16.74
C THR A 549 -19.61 6.41 16.41
N LEU A 550 -18.44 6.45 17.06
CA LEU A 550 -17.38 5.48 16.90
C LEU A 550 -17.67 4.23 17.74
N ASN A 551 -17.67 3.06 17.11
CA ASN A 551 -17.54 1.80 17.82
C ASN A 551 -16.06 1.62 18.20
N LEU A 552 -15.80 1.47 19.50
CA LEU A 552 -14.46 1.30 20.06
C LEU A 552 -13.97 -0.14 20.02
N ASP A 553 -14.81 -1.11 19.66
CA ASP A 553 -14.42 -2.51 19.53
C ASP A 553 -13.27 -2.66 18.52
N LYS A 554 -12.24 -3.43 18.92
CA LYS A 554 -11.13 -3.78 18.05
C LYS A 554 -11.60 -4.32 16.69
N ASP A 555 -10.87 -3.95 15.64
CA ASP A 555 -11.04 -4.44 14.27
C ASP A 555 -12.35 -3.96 13.59
N VAL A 556 -13.15 -3.10 14.24
CA VAL A 556 -14.29 -2.43 13.63
C VAL A 556 -13.85 -1.20 12.84
N LYS A 557 -14.35 -1.08 11.61
CA LYS A 557 -14.13 0.07 10.73
C LYS A 557 -15.27 1.07 10.89
N ASN A 558 -14.96 2.25 11.41
CA ASN A 558 -15.91 3.36 11.55
C ASN A 558 -15.86 4.25 10.31
N TYR A 559 -16.58 3.85 9.25
CA TYR A 559 -16.61 4.59 7.98
C TYR A 559 -17.23 5.98 8.15
N PHE A 560 -16.50 6.99 7.65
CA PHE A 560 -16.98 8.38 7.56
C PHE A 560 -16.95 8.89 6.11
N THR A 561 -16.41 8.11 5.18
CA THR A 561 -16.61 8.22 3.73
C THR A 561 -16.88 6.83 3.14
N ASP A 562 -17.02 6.74 1.81
CA ASP A 562 -17.20 5.45 1.12
C ASP A 562 -15.97 4.52 1.24
N SER A 563 -14.79 5.07 1.50
CA SER A 563 -13.53 4.31 1.56
C SER A 563 -12.68 4.60 2.79
N TRP A 564 -12.85 5.75 3.45
CA TRP A 564 -12.10 6.15 4.63
C TRP A 564 -12.88 5.86 5.89
N TYR A 565 -12.17 5.37 6.89
CA TYR A 565 -12.72 4.97 8.16
C TYR A 565 -11.76 5.30 9.30
N PHE A 566 -12.30 5.50 10.49
CA PHE A 566 -11.49 5.49 11.70
C PHE A 566 -11.32 4.06 12.20
N THR A 567 -10.11 3.73 12.61
CA THR A 567 -9.82 2.58 13.48
C THR A 567 -9.56 3.10 14.88
N THR A 568 -10.05 2.36 15.87
CA THR A 568 -9.85 2.66 17.28
C THR A 568 -9.22 1.47 18.01
N SER A 569 -8.52 1.74 19.10
CA SER A 569 -8.26 0.71 20.12
C SER A 569 -9.51 0.49 20.97
N ASP A 570 -9.57 -0.64 21.71
CA ASP A 570 -10.59 -0.81 22.75
C ASP A 570 -10.53 0.34 23.78
N GLU A 571 -11.65 0.59 24.44
CA GLU A 571 -11.73 1.52 25.56
C GLU A 571 -10.69 1.16 26.64
N GLY A 572 -9.98 2.17 27.15
CA GLY A 572 -8.93 2.00 28.15
C GLY A 572 -7.62 1.42 27.61
N LYS A 573 -7.49 1.26 26.29
CA LYS A 573 -6.22 0.87 25.62
C LYS A 573 -5.41 2.05 25.08
N GLY A 574 -5.86 3.29 25.33
CA GLY A 574 -5.01 4.48 25.25
C GLY A 574 -4.11 4.65 26.49
N SER A 575 -3.38 5.75 26.55
CA SER A 575 -2.41 6.08 27.59
C SER A 575 -3.12 6.42 28.89
N THR A 576 -2.76 5.73 29.98
CA THR A 576 -2.98 6.07 31.41
C THR A 576 -4.42 6.29 31.92
N SER A 577 -5.42 6.53 31.08
CA SER A 577 -6.82 6.71 31.47
C SER A 577 -7.62 5.41 31.29
N PRO A 578 -8.53 5.07 32.21
CA PRO A 578 -9.38 3.89 32.08
C PRO A 578 -10.37 3.97 30.92
N ASN A 579 -10.64 5.17 30.38
CA ASN A 579 -11.65 5.38 29.33
C ASN A 579 -11.03 5.87 28.01
N GLY A 580 -9.74 6.21 28.00
CA GLY A 580 -9.07 6.73 26.80
C GLY A 580 -8.82 5.64 25.77
N TYR A 581 -8.73 6.02 24.49
CA TYR A 581 -8.46 5.12 23.39
C TYR A 581 -7.58 5.81 22.34
N VAL A 582 -7.03 5.01 21.42
CA VAL A 582 -6.25 5.51 20.27
C VAL A 582 -7.15 5.55 19.05
N ILE A 583 -7.08 6.61 18.24
CA ILE A 583 -7.84 6.78 17.00
C ILE A 583 -6.90 7.18 15.85
N HIS A 584 -7.13 6.62 14.66
CA HIS A 584 -6.52 7.10 13.42
C HIS A 584 -7.42 6.84 12.21
N PRO A 585 -7.39 7.70 11.17
CA PRO A 585 -8.03 7.40 9.90
C PRO A 585 -7.25 6.30 9.17
N ALA A 586 -7.94 5.62 8.27
CA ALA A 586 -7.37 4.60 7.42
C ALA A 586 -8.19 4.47 6.13
N THR A 587 -7.55 3.92 5.10
CA THR A 587 -8.21 3.51 3.85
C THR A 587 -7.57 2.23 3.36
N ASP A 588 -8.35 1.39 2.69
CA ASP A 588 -7.83 0.19 2.05
C ASP A 588 -7.52 0.46 0.57
N MET A 589 -6.42 -0.12 0.09
CA MET A 589 -5.97 -0.13 -1.30
C MET A 589 -5.82 -1.57 -1.75
N VAL A 590 -6.31 -1.90 -2.94
CA VAL A 590 -6.17 -3.24 -3.52
C VAL A 590 -5.13 -3.19 -4.63
N ILE A 591 -4.11 -4.05 -4.52
CA ILE A 591 -3.17 -4.35 -5.58
C ILE A 591 -3.63 -5.67 -6.19
N GLU A 592 -4.13 -5.63 -7.42
CA GLU A 592 -4.56 -6.84 -8.13
C GLU A 592 -3.35 -7.65 -8.61
N ALA A 593 -3.52 -8.96 -8.73
CA ALA A 593 -2.52 -9.79 -9.39
C ALA A 593 -2.51 -9.44 -10.88
N GLU A 594 -1.33 -9.25 -11.47
CA GLU A 594 -1.23 -9.26 -12.92
C GLU A 594 -1.67 -10.65 -13.40
N ASP A 595 -2.91 -10.76 -13.85
CA ASP A 595 -3.38 -11.93 -14.56
C ASP A 595 -2.53 -12.08 -15.81
N ALA A 596 -1.74 -13.16 -15.88
CA ALA A 596 -1.01 -13.59 -17.08
C ALA A 596 -1.95 -14.05 -18.23
N SER A 597 -3.18 -13.54 -18.28
CA SER A 597 -4.15 -13.75 -19.34
C SER A 597 -4.96 -12.48 -19.60
N VAL A 598 -4.28 -11.42 -20.02
CA VAL A 598 -4.87 -10.46 -20.96
C VAL A 598 -4.01 -10.48 -22.22
N SER A 599 -4.70 -10.69 -23.35
CA SER A 599 -4.21 -10.67 -24.71
C SER A 599 -3.00 -9.79 -24.94
N ALA A 600 -2.00 -10.34 -25.63
CA ALA A 600 -0.90 -9.59 -26.23
C ALA A 600 -1.45 -8.40 -27.03
N GLU A 601 -1.49 -7.22 -26.42
CA GLU A 601 -1.42 -5.91 -27.05
C GLU A 601 -1.15 -4.86 -25.97
N ASN A 602 -0.03 -4.16 -26.15
CA ASN A 602 0.42 -2.97 -25.41
C ASN A 602 1.07 -3.10 -24.02
N SER A 603 2.13 -3.90 -23.96
CA SER A 603 3.30 -3.60 -23.11
C SER A 603 4.58 -3.91 -23.89
N THR A 604 4.99 -3.06 -24.83
CA THR A 604 6.36 -3.11 -25.35
C THR A 604 7.25 -2.27 -24.45
N GLU A 605 7.79 -2.95 -23.44
CA GLU A 605 8.99 -2.52 -22.75
C GLU A 605 10.11 -2.15 -23.74
N ASN A 606 10.85 -1.12 -23.35
CA ASN A 606 12.05 -0.62 -24.00
C ASN A 606 13.06 -1.74 -24.33
N LEU A 607 13.11 -2.17 -25.60
CA LEU A 607 14.29 -2.84 -26.13
C LEU A 607 15.34 -1.79 -26.52
N ASN A 608 16.23 -1.48 -25.59
CA ASN A 608 17.47 -0.78 -25.88
C ASN A 608 18.48 -1.79 -26.46
N MET A 609 18.58 -1.85 -27.79
CA MET A 609 19.64 -2.58 -28.48
C MET A 609 20.95 -1.81 -28.38
N THR A 610 21.95 -2.35 -27.69
CA THR A 610 23.36 -2.03 -27.98
C THR A 610 24.21 -3.28 -27.83
N SER A 611 25.09 -3.47 -28.81
CA SER A 611 25.85 -4.67 -29.17
C SER A 611 26.95 -5.09 -28.18
N ASP A 612 27.02 -6.41 -27.95
CA ASP A 612 28.16 -7.29 -27.69
C ASP A 612 29.43 -6.75 -27.00
N SER A 613 29.67 -7.23 -25.78
CA SER A 613 30.99 -7.70 -25.35
C SER A 613 30.88 -8.63 -24.14
N LYS A 614 31.48 -9.82 -24.29
CA LYS A 614 31.47 -11.01 -23.41
C LYS A 614 31.87 -10.75 -21.94
N GLY A 615 31.21 -11.47 -21.02
CA GLY A 615 31.73 -11.72 -19.66
C GLY A 615 30.77 -12.44 -18.69
N SER A 616 30.78 -13.77 -18.72
CA SER A 616 30.49 -14.74 -17.63
C SER A 616 29.27 -14.59 -16.69
N ASP A 617 28.36 -15.56 -16.80
CA ASP A 617 27.32 -15.95 -15.82
C ASP A 617 27.89 -16.45 -14.48
N VAL A 618 27.27 -16.05 -13.34
CA VAL A 618 27.08 -16.83 -12.09
C VAL A 618 25.89 -16.19 -11.31
N SER A 619 24.66 -16.71 -11.40
CA SER A 619 23.96 -17.63 -10.47
C SER A 619 24.01 -17.29 -8.98
N SER A 620 22.85 -16.92 -8.42
CA SER A 620 22.52 -16.86 -7.01
C SER A 620 22.41 -18.27 -6.40
N ASP A 621 23.19 -18.56 -5.37
CA ASP A 621 22.85 -19.49 -4.28
C ASP A 621 24.05 -19.57 -3.31
N TYR A 622 23.83 -19.21 -2.05
CA TYR A 622 24.77 -19.49 -0.95
C TYR A 622 24.00 -20.06 0.24
N ARG A 623 24.00 -21.40 0.31
CA ARG A 623 23.95 -22.15 1.57
C ARG A 623 25.34 -22.74 1.82
N ALA A 624 25.78 -22.63 3.06
CA ALA A 624 27.08 -23.03 3.54
C ALA A 624 27.38 -24.52 3.35
N ALA A 625 28.67 -24.79 3.12
CA ALA A 625 29.26 -26.06 2.74
C ALA A 625 29.21 -27.14 3.83
N SER A 626 29.08 -28.40 3.39
CA SER A 626 29.79 -29.53 3.99
C SER A 626 30.15 -30.57 2.91
N SER A 627 31.18 -31.34 3.22
CA SER A 627 32.21 -31.90 2.35
C SER A 627 31.96 -33.30 1.79
N ASP A 628 32.59 -33.54 0.64
CA ASP A 628 33.33 -34.75 0.22
C ASP A 628 32.65 -35.94 -0.52
N ILE A 629 33.11 -36.05 -1.79
CA ILE A 629 33.66 -37.23 -2.52
C ILE A 629 32.70 -38.11 -3.35
N ALA A 630 32.84 -37.98 -4.68
CA ALA A 630 33.07 -38.99 -5.76
C ALA A 630 32.10 -40.19 -5.92
N ASP A 631 31.76 -40.74 -7.09
CA ASP A 631 32.30 -40.75 -8.46
C ASP A 631 31.18 -41.16 -9.48
N GLU A 632 31.39 -40.88 -10.78
CA GLU A 632 31.03 -41.57 -12.06
C GLU A 632 29.83 -42.59 -12.08
N ASP A 633 28.95 -42.71 -13.09
CA ASP A 633 29.19 -42.78 -14.54
C ASP A 633 27.84 -42.85 -15.34
N ASN A 634 27.74 -41.99 -16.36
CA ASN A 634 27.23 -42.14 -17.74
C ASN A 634 26.09 -43.11 -18.19
N SER A 635 25.23 -42.52 -19.05
CA SER A 635 24.47 -43.12 -20.18
C SER A 635 23.23 -43.96 -19.85
N SER A 636 22.16 -44.05 -20.63
CA SER A 636 21.79 -43.55 -21.96
C SER A 636 20.28 -43.76 -22.14
N HIS A 637 19.65 -42.92 -22.96
CA HIS A 637 18.30 -43.12 -23.50
C HIS A 637 18.28 -44.29 -24.51
N PRO A 638 17.11 -44.87 -24.81
CA PRO A 638 16.48 -44.43 -26.06
C PRO A 638 14.95 -44.34 -26.05
N GLU A 639 14.46 -43.45 -26.91
CA GLU A 639 13.11 -43.32 -27.45
C GLU A 639 12.67 -44.54 -28.29
N GLU A 640 11.36 -44.77 -28.38
CA GLU A 640 10.73 -45.03 -29.67
C GLU A 640 9.26 -44.54 -29.71
N ALA A 641 8.93 -43.87 -30.81
CA ALA A 641 7.64 -43.29 -31.23
C ALA A 641 6.62 -44.40 -31.63
N ALA A 642 5.35 -44.18 -32.00
CA ALA A 642 4.71 -43.06 -32.71
C ALA A 642 3.16 -43.23 -32.73
N GLU A 643 2.46 -42.10 -32.99
CA GLU A 643 1.28 -41.89 -33.88
C GLU A 643 -0.07 -42.58 -33.57
N GLU A 644 -1.26 -42.03 -33.85
CA GLU A 644 -1.83 -40.70 -34.20
C GLU A 644 -3.38 -40.91 -34.27
N THR A 645 -4.22 -39.89 -34.02
CA THR A 645 -5.44 -39.49 -34.82
C THR A 645 -6.47 -38.62 -34.06
N SER A 646 -6.43 -37.32 -34.38
CA SER A 646 -7.51 -36.40 -34.80
C SER A 646 -8.92 -36.32 -34.14
N LYS A 647 -9.23 -35.07 -33.74
CA LYS A 647 -10.44 -34.21 -33.98
C LYS A 647 -11.61 -34.13 -32.96
N LEU A 648 -11.75 -32.89 -32.47
CA LEU A 648 -12.78 -32.15 -31.69
C LEU A 648 -14.26 -32.31 -32.14
N PRO A 649 -15.27 -32.01 -31.28
CA PRO A 649 -15.80 -30.63 -31.11
C PRO A 649 -16.37 -30.23 -29.73
N GLY A 650 -16.42 -28.90 -29.46
CA GLY A 650 -17.54 -28.26 -28.74
C GLY A 650 -17.22 -27.53 -27.42
N PHE A 651 -16.82 -26.24 -27.50
CA PHE A 651 -16.73 -25.33 -26.35
C PHE A 651 -18.10 -24.71 -26.03
N GLY A 652 -18.50 -24.79 -24.75
CA GLY A 652 -19.64 -24.08 -24.17
C GLY A 652 -19.18 -22.80 -23.48
N ILE A 653 -19.90 -21.71 -23.73
CA ILE A 653 -19.66 -20.34 -23.28
C ILE A 653 -20.12 -20.17 -21.83
N ILE A 654 -19.26 -19.60 -20.96
CA ILE A 654 -19.64 -19.08 -19.63
C ILE A 654 -19.90 -17.58 -19.78
N SER A 655 -21.05 -17.15 -19.26
CA SER A 655 -21.58 -15.79 -19.37
C SER A 655 -21.17 -14.94 -18.16
N GLY A 656 -20.63 -13.75 -18.40
CA GLY A 656 -20.39 -12.72 -17.39
C GLY A 656 -21.68 -11.98 -17.02
N VAL A 657 -21.82 -11.62 -15.75
CA VAL A 657 -22.94 -10.85 -15.20
C VAL A 657 -22.52 -9.38 -15.09
N LEU A 658 -23.12 -8.54 -15.95
CA LEU A 658 -23.17 -7.08 -15.79
C LEU A 658 -24.24 -6.72 -14.75
N GLY A 659 -23.90 -5.84 -13.80
CA GLY A 659 -24.84 -5.19 -12.90
C GLY A 659 -25.55 -4.01 -13.59
N VAL A 660 -26.89 -4.09 -13.66
CA VAL A 660 -27.78 -3.07 -14.21
C VAL A 660 -28.31 -2.16 -13.10
N ILE A 661 -28.19 -0.85 -13.30
CA ILE A 661 -28.82 0.23 -12.51
C ILE A 661 -30.36 0.17 -12.70
N ILE A 662 -31.12 0.11 -11.61
CA ILE A 662 -32.58 0.26 -11.62
C ILE A 662 -32.96 1.62 -11.02
N CYS A 663 -33.51 2.50 -11.86
CA CYS A 663 -34.28 3.66 -11.44
C CYS A 663 -35.67 3.21 -10.96
N VAL A 664 -36.04 3.52 -9.70
CA VAL A 664 -37.43 3.40 -9.22
C VAL A 664 -38.04 4.80 -9.11
N ALA A 665 -38.93 5.12 -10.06
CA ALA A 665 -39.84 6.24 -9.98
C ALA A 665 -41.05 5.87 -9.09
N LEU A 666 -41.24 6.62 -8.00
CA LEU A 666 -42.41 6.54 -7.13
C LEU A 666 -43.61 7.26 -7.77
N ARG A 667 -44.73 6.54 -7.93
CA ARG A 667 -46.08 7.12 -8.03
C ARG A 667 -47.10 6.22 -7.33
N LYS A 668 -47.68 6.71 -6.23
CA LYS A 668 -49.00 6.27 -5.75
C LYS A 668 -49.86 7.49 -5.45
N LYS A 669 -50.98 7.59 -6.17
CA LYS A 669 -52.21 8.28 -5.75
C LYS A 669 -53.21 7.19 -5.36
N SER A 670 -53.59 7.12 -4.09
CA SER A 670 -54.95 7.36 -3.59
C SER A 670 -55.02 7.03 -2.10
#